data_AF-A0A521G8L9-F1
#
_entry.id   AF-A0A521G8L9-F1
#
_cell.length_a   1.000
_cell.length_b   1.000
_cell.length_c   1.000
_cell.angle_alpha   90.00
_cell.angle_beta   90.00
_cell.angle_gamma   90.00
#
_symmetry.space_group_name_H-M   'P 1'
#
loop_
_entity.id
_entity.type
_entity.pdbx_description
1 polymer ?
#
loop_
_entity_poly.entity_id
_entity_poly.type
_entity_poly.pdbx_seq_one_letter_code
_entity_poly.pdbx_strand_id
1 'polypeptide(L)'
;MKQTLLLVLLTAFSARAQLPFFARVARQPTTLTPTRPGLPERVGTIIKVPEKKITVNPQPPDGAPWVVFSDRDNNNTFRNPNGITRFRKVGFLDAFYVLKEKKGYLKLIQYRPDMPIGNKFSRRVITDRKAVVYYGWAPKSHFLLLNQSYRTDNGRHALLVSPALSSPDLLNEVDQYLVGDTVRTFADPRLQRPAKPDRRTAGTRLYELAYPFKQSESGKQVLIGRSAWFPPDSIRQNMLGWVPQTLLQPIGQRVFLEPDTVGLSQQRGRLYATQSAALNHPADSVLNSGQFPAVAWTSLGVKYPVLGQCCARDSQMVLQTHALVPLLAKRDVPVFSVGGQRINTVRLNQIRQRQQTLNLIYVVENSAAMAPRWGELLNTVQFSITQMLADPKSPFARLQTGAVLYHETAMEDSKRKSQVVNLPLSTDPARLFSFMTRYAPARSDDAGGQQPEPIRFAVEQALKLLAAHPDETNVIVLVGTTGDNQDVSGWESVLDNLTRTDCRMLAFQTYAYDNSVSNDFVLQAKELVLRAAGESSKLKKLKLVRPDDVTPASEFDLRLGERNVYQLAFPKRSMVPGWVLFPRKAQPLLFKELSAATDSLLRQVGDENEAVVSALETTFAQIEPLTDRVNPALNTLADKAGEALRFTPAQAARLGEYPYLTTAYTAINTRESAGWKYTTLLTTDEYETVGRWLDVLAADAIDPTRYGDRARYARQVRQLVNVYQIPPDETQTLGRLLSGLLDLPVKNTLLSSLDLRLLAEPDMLPNARLNQTLYLLRERRDYFQRIPTFPNSRFSSNGKTYYWISEDLFK
;
A
#
# COMPACT_ATOMS: atom_id res chain seq x y z
N MET A 1 -43.20 3.03 -46.03
CA MET A 1 -42.34 4.19 -45.73
C MET A 1 -41.00 3.67 -45.22
N LYS A 2 -40.06 3.24 -46.10
CA LYS A 2 -38.86 3.99 -46.59
C LYS A 2 -38.12 4.74 -45.46
N GLN A 3 -36.99 4.21 -44.95
CA GLN A 3 -35.57 4.51 -45.35
C GLN A 3 -35.23 6.02 -45.28
N THR A 4 -34.15 6.51 -44.64
CA THR A 4 -32.76 6.43 -45.14
C THR A 4 -31.73 7.05 -44.14
N LEU A 5 -30.57 6.38 -44.02
CA LEU A 5 -29.18 6.82 -43.79
C LEU A 5 -28.84 8.34 -43.87
N LEU A 6 -27.98 8.87 -42.97
CA LEU A 6 -26.66 9.42 -43.38
C LEU A 6 -25.69 9.66 -42.20
N LEU A 7 -24.47 9.17 -42.40
CA LEU A 7 -23.23 9.31 -41.66
C LEU A 7 -22.59 10.71 -41.91
N VAL A 8 -21.56 11.05 -41.10
CA VAL A 8 -20.50 12.06 -41.30
C VAL A 8 -20.69 13.44 -40.62
N LEU A 9 -20.02 13.61 -39.47
CA LEU A 9 -19.08 14.73 -39.23
C LEU A 9 -18.27 14.50 -37.95
N LEU A 10 -17.17 13.75 -38.12
CA LEU A 10 -15.98 13.84 -37.27
C LEU A 10 -15.32 15.20 -37.52
N THR A 11 -15.35 16.11 -36.55
CA THR A 11 -14.33 17.17 -36.44
C THR A 11 -13.89 17.30 -34.99
N ALA A 12 -12.57 17.33 -34.83
CA ALA A 12 -11.85 17.28 -33.57
C ALA A 12 -12.12 18.51 -32.71
N PHE A 13 -12.67 18.29 -31.51
CA PHE A 13 -12.51 19.22 -30.40
C PHE A 13 -11.45 18.66 -29.45
N SER A 14 -10.25 19.25 -29.53
CA SER A 14 -9.21 19.11 -28.53
C SER A 14 -9.69 19.74 -27.21
N ALA A 15 -10.32 18.93 -26.37
CA ALA A 15 -10.67 19.30 -25.01
C ALA A 15 -9.38 19.49 -24.19
N ARG A 16 -8.88 20.73 -24.12
CA ARG A 16 -8.03 21.17 -23.00
C ARG A 16 -8.86 21.04 -21.73
N ALA A 17 -8.64 19.96 -20.99
CA ALA A 17 -9.11 19.83 -19.62
C ALA A 17 -8.49 20.97 -18.80
N GLN A 18 -9.26 22.04 -18.57
CA GLN A 18 -8.92 23.08 -17.60
C GLN A 18 -8.97 22.44 -16.20
N LEU A 19 -7.81 22.31 -15.58
CA LEU A 19 -7.68 21.97 -14.16
C LEU A 19 -8.44 23.02 -13.32
N PRO A 20 -9.13 22.61 -12.24
CA PRO A 20 -9.90 23.52 -11.43
C PRO A 20 -8.99 24.56 -10.77
N PHE A 21 -9.42 25.82 -10.88
CA PHE A 21 -8.78 27.00 -10.33
C PHE A 21 -8.61 26.84 -8.80
N PHE A 22 -7.39 26.60 -8.33
CA PHE A 22 -7.09 26.54 -6.90
C PHE A 22 -7.42 27.89 -6.25
N ALA A 23 -8.23 27.85 -5.19
CA ALA A 23 -8.44 29.00 -4.32
C ALA A 23 -7.08 29.58 -3.91
N ARG A 24 -6.92 30.90 -3.95
CA ARG A 24 -5.69 31.60 -3.50
C ARG A 24 -5.45 31.28 -2.02
N VAL A 25 -4.70 30.23 -1.74
CA VAL A 25 -4.07 29.98 -0.43
C VAL A 25 -3.03 31.08 -0.25
N ALA A 26 -3.02 31.71 0.94
CA ALA A 26 -2.00 32.69 1.29
C ALA A 26 -0.61 32.04 1.18
N ARG A 27 0.21 32.53 0.24
CA ARG A 27 1.55 32.00 -0.03
C ARG A 27 2.58 32.59 0.93
N GLN A 28 3.59 31.81 1.27
CA GLN A 28 4.75 32.31 2.01
C GLN A 28 5.46 33.42 1.19
N PRO A 29 5.78 34.59 1.78
CA PRO A 29 6.50 35.65 1.09
C PRO A 29 7.93 35.21 0.70
N THR A 30 8.36 35.57 -0.51
CA THR A 30 9.70 35.26 -1.06
C THR A 30 10.86 36.03 -0.40
N THR A 31 10.57 36.98 0.48
CA THR A 31 11.52 37.99 0.99
C THR A 31 12.08 37.74 2.39
N LEU A 32 11.92 36.54 2.96
CA LEU A 32 12.30 36.28 4.36
C LEU A 32 13.55 35.37 4.43
N THR A 33 14.72 36.01 4.43
CA THR A 33 16.06 35.40 4.45
C THR A 33 16.76 35.50 5.81
N PRO A 34 17.73 34.61 6.07
CA PRO A 34 18.95 35.00 6.78
C PRO A 34 20.24 34.67 6.00
N THR A 35 21.31 35.34 6.43
CA THR A 35 22.65 35.43 5.83
C THR A 35 23.60 34.27 6.18
N ARG A 36 24.43 33.93 5.18
CA ARG A 36 25.74 33.21 5.13
C ARG A 36 25.88 31.82 5.79
N PRO A 37 26.21 30.75 5.01
CA PRO A 37 26.47 29.39 5.51
C PRO A 37 27.90 29.18 6.05
N GLY A 38 28.04 28.27 7.01
CA GLY A 38 29.27 27.51 7.29
C GLY A 38 29.04 26.03 6.96
N LEU A 39 30.11 25.31 6.59
CA LEU A 39 30.12 23.88 6.25
C LEU A 39 29.51 23.00 7.38
N PRO A 40 28.87 21.86 7.04
CA PRO A 40 28.20 21.02 8.04
C PRO A 40 29.19 20.18 8.86
N GLU A 41 29.14 20.34 10.19
CA GLU A 41 29.63 19.35 11.16
C GLU A 41 28.44 18.75 11.92
N ARG A 42 28.46 17.41 12.09
CA ARG A 42 27.66 16.58 13.00
C ARG A 42 26.35 17.18 13.54
N VAL A 43 25.23 16.76 12.94
CA VAL A 43 23.90 16.83 13.58
C VAL A 43 23.93 15.88 14.79
N GLY A 44 23.86 16.45 16.00
CA GLY A 44 23.75 15.63 17.21
C GLY A 44 22.37 14.99 17.30
N THR A 45 22.27 13.89 18.04
CA THR A 45 21.06 13.14 18.37
C THR A 45 20.03 13.92 19.21
N ILE A 46 20.37 15.15 19.61
CA ILE A 46 19.52 16.09 20.33
C ILE A 46 19.06 17.11 19.28
N ILE A 47 17.79 17.56 19.33
CA ILE A 47 17.36 18.77 18.61
C ILE A 47 18.30 19.91 19.04
N LYS A 48 19.39 20.11 18.30
CA LYS A 48 20.31 21.23 18.48
C LYS A 48 19.60 22.43 17.89
N VAL A 49 18.75 23.06 18.69
CA VAL A 49 18.44 24.46 18.46
C VAL A 49 19.79 25.18 18.56
N PRO A 50 20.27 25.88 17.51
CA PRO A 50 21.60 26.46 17.51
C PRO A 50 21.84 27.30 18.77
N GLU A 51 22.81 26.87 19.59
CA GLU A 51 23.23 27.57 20.82
C GLU A 51 23.89 28.92 20.52
N LYS A 52 24.33 29.12 19.27
CA LYS A 52 24.62 30.47 18.79
C LYS A 52 23.33 31.25 18.90
N LYS A 53 23.27 32.20 19.85
CA LYS A 53 22.38 33.36 19.83
C LYS A 53 22.18 33.76 18.37
N ILE A 54 21.13 33.27 17.72
CA ILE A 54 20.84 33.73 16.37
C ILE A 54 20.39 35.15 16.61
N THR A 55 21.25 36.10 16.27
CA THR A 55 20.93 37.51 16.19
C THR A 55 20.00 37.70 14.98
N VAL A 56 18.89 36.96 14.90
CA VAL A 56 17.75 37.38 14.09
C VAL A 56 17.24 38.60 14.82
N ASN A 57 17.36 39.77 14.21
CA ASN A 57 16.56 40.90 14.65
C ASN A 57 15.10 40.44 14.50
N PRO A 58 14.36 40.15 15.59
CA PRO A 58 13.05 39.46 15.49
C PRO A 58 11.96 40.36 14.91
N GLN A 59 12.33 41.57 14.49
CA GLN A 59 11.49 42.52 13.79
C GLN A 59 11.48 42.17 12.29
N PRO A 60 10.30 42.15 11.65
CA PRO A 60 10.20 41.93 10.22
C PRO A 60 10.95 43.04 9.44
N PRO A 61 11.54 42.72 8.26
CA PRO A 61 12.24 43.70 7.44
C PRO A 61 11.32 44.85 6.96
N ASP A 62 11.95 46.00 6.69
CA ASP A 62 11.38 47.31 6.33
C ASP A 62 9.94 47.29 5.80
N GLY A 63 8.96 47.60 6.67
CA GLY A 63 7.61 47.95 6.24
C GLY A 63 6.46 47.20 6.92
N ALA A 64 6.68 45.99 7.44
CA ALA A 64 5.58 45.11 7.85
C ALA A 64 5.19 45.22 9.34
N PRO A 65 3.92 44.98 9.70
CA PRO A 65 3.49 44.87 11.10
C PRO A 65 4.18 43.75 11.86
N TRP A 66 4.81 44.10 12.99
CA TRP A 66 5.32 43.08 13.91
C TRP A 66 4.17 42.49 14.73
N VAL A 67 3.74 41.30 14.32
CA VAL A 67 2.71 40.52 15.01
C VAL A 67 3.37 39.45 15.87
N VAL A 68 2.93 39.34 17.11
CA VAL A 68 3.39 38.33 18.07
C VAL A 68 2.20 37.59 18.68
N PHE A 69 2.43 36.37 19.14
CA PHE A 69 1.37 35.49 19.65
C PHE A 69 1.71 35.02 21.05
N SER A 70 0.75 35.02 21.98
CA SER A 70 1.00 34.50 23.32
C SER A 70 1.32 33.01 23.24
N ASP A 71 2.47 32.62 23.79
CA ASP A 71 2.90 31.23 23.78
C ASP A 71 2.28 30.40 24.92
N ARG A 72 1.55 31.03 25.83
CA ARG A 72 0.94 30.37 26.98
C ARG A 72 -0.44 30.93 27.31
N ASP A 73 -1.25 30.11 27.95
CA ASP A 73 -2.54 30.53 28.48
C ASP A 73 -2.38 31.34 29.77
N ASN A 74 -3.39 32.17 30.11
CA ASN A 74 -3.38 33.03 31.30
C ASN A 74 -2.15 33.94 31.44
N ASN A 75 -1.58 34.39 30.32
CA ASN A 75 -0.40 35.24 30.29
C ASN A 75 -0.75 36.65 30.81
N ASN A 76 -0.03 37.12 31.85
CA ASN A 76 -0.30 38.41 32.48
C ASN A 76 0.36 39.56 31.71
N THR A 77 -0.40 40.63 31.50
CA THR A 77 0.12 41.92 31.01
C THR A 77 0.12 42.97 32.12
N PHE A 78 0.87 44.05 31.90
CA PHE A 78 1.20 45.05 32.91
C PHE A 78 1.02 46.47 32.38
N ARG A 79 0.75 47.43 33.27
CA ARG A 79 0.63 48.84 32.86
C ARG A 79 1.99 49.45 32.47
N ASN A 80 3.07 48.94 33.06
CA ASN A 80 4.44 49.44 32.90
C ASN A 80 5.40 48.30 32.52
N PRO A 81 6.54 48.59 31.87
CA PRO A 81 7.55 47.60 31.46
C PRO A 81 8.41 47.09 32.63
N ASN A 82 7.86 47.01 33.84
CA ASN A 82 8.53 46.53 35.06
C ASN A 82 7.86 45.28 35.65
N GLY A 83 6.73 44.84 35.10
CA GLY A 83 6.07 43.61 35.56
C GLY A 83 5.35 43.70 36.91
N ILE A 84 5.18 44.89 37.48
CA ILE A 84 4.62 45.04 38.85
C ILE A 84 3.09 45.15 38.80
N THR A 85 2.57 46.17 38.11
CA THR A 85 1.12 46.46 38.11
C THR A 85 0.41 45.67 37.01
N ARG A 86 -0.26 44.57 37.38
CA ARG A 86 -1.07 43.75 36.46
C ARG A 86 -2.15 44.60 35.78
N PHE A 87 -2.47 44.25 34.54
CA PHE A 87 -3.42 44.98 33.71
C PHE A 87 -4.50 44.07 33.10
N ARG A 88 -4.12 43.16 32.20
CA ARG A 88 -5.03 42.20 31.56
C ARG A 88 -4.42 40.80 31.57
N LYS A 89 -5.25 39.80 31.25
CA LYS A 89 -4.82 38.45 30.93
C LYS A 89 -5.01 38.18 29.44
N VAL A 90 -4.15 37.33 28.91
CA VAL A 90 -4.07 36.96 27.51
C VAL A 90 -4.10 35.44 27.42
N GLY A 91 -4.89 34.91 26.48
CA GLY A 91 -5.02 33.48 26.24
C GLY A 91 -3.94 32.93 25.32
N PHE A 92 -3.81 31.60 25.29
CA PHE A 92 -2.89 30.92 24.38
C PHE A 92 -3.23 31.21 22.90
N LEU A 93 -2.21 31.55 22.11
CA LEU A 93 -2.29 31.91 20.69
C LEU A 93 -3.05 33.20 20.36
N ASP A 94 -3.38 34.02 21.36
CA ASP A 94 -3.89 35.36 21.10
C ASP A 94 -2.82 36.20 20.40
N ALA A 95 -3.22 36.88 19.33
CA ALA A 95 -2.34 37.66 18.46
C ALA A 95 -2.35 39.16 18.83
N PHE A 96 -1.20 39.81 18.73
CA PHE A 96 -1.02 41.23 19.07
C PHE A 96 -0.07 41.92 18.10
N TYR A 97 -0.31 43.20 17.82
CA TYR A 97 0.71 44.07 17.23
C TYR A 97 1.62 44.64 18.31
N VAL A 98 2.93 44.69 18.02
CA VAL A 98 3.93 45.27 18.91
C VAL A 98 4.11 46.76 18.60
N LEU A 99 3.83 47.61 19.59
CA LEU A 99 4.03 49.06 19.49
C LEU A 99 5.43 49.52 19.87
N LYS A 100 6.05 48.85 20.85
CA LYS A 100 7.36 49.23 21.40
C LYS A 100 7.98 48.08 22.17
N GLU A 101 9.30 47.97 22.12
CA GLU A 101 10.10 47.13 23.01
C GLU A 101 10.84 48.02 24.04
N LYS A 102 10.82 47.64 25.32
CA LYS A 102 11.59 48.30 26.39
C LYS A 102 11.90 47.32 27.51
N LYS A 103 13.18 47.20 27.90
CA LYS A 103 13.66 46.34 29.02
C LYS A 103 13.16 44.88 28.93
N GLY A 104 13.11 44.30 27.74
CA GLY A 104 12.61 42.92 27.54
C GLY A 104 11.08 42.76 27.59
N TYR A 105 10.31 43.87 27.64
CA TYR A 105 8.85 43.88 27.55
C TYR A 105 8.39 44.45 26.21
N LEU A 106 7.29 43.91 25.69
CA LEU A 106 6.60 44.35 24.48
C LEU A 106 5.33 45.12 24.86
N LYS A 107 5.11 46.28 24.26
CA LYS A 107 3.88 47.06 24.38
C LYS A 107 2.87 46.59 23.32
N LEU A 108 1.70 46.13 23.73
CA LEU A 108 0.79 45.35 22.87
C LEU A 108 -0.56 46.04 22.61
N ILE A 109 -1.07 45.88 21.40
CA ILE A 109 -2.47 46.13 21.02
C ILE A 109 -3.06 44.88 20.36
N GLN A 110 -4.36 44.67 20.49
CA GLN A 110 -5.03 43.51 19.91
C GLN A 110 -4.84 43.45 18.38
N TYR A 111 -4.52 42.27 17.87
CA TYR A 111 -4.44 42.04 16.44
C TYR A 111 -5.84 42.04 15.80
N ARG A 112 -5.97 42.78 14.70
CA ARG A 112 -7.18 42.95 13.90
C ARG A 112 -6.77 43.18 12.45
N PRO A 113 -7.06 42.25 11.52
CA PRO A 113 -6.55 42.33 10.15
C PRO A 113 -7.14 43.52 9.37
N ASP A 114 -8.30 44.00 9.77
CA ASP A 114 -9.01 45.16 9.21
C ASP A 114 -8.46 46.52 9.68
N MET A 115 -7.50 46.53 10.61
CA MET A 115 -6.96 47.77 11.16
C MET A 115 -5.94 48.39 10.18
N PRO A 116 -6.08 49.68 9.81
CA PRO A 116 -5.16 50.37 8.93
C PRO A 116 -3.84 50.65 9.66
N ILE A 117 -2.92 49.70 9.60
CA ILE A 117 -1.59 49.83 10.20
C ILE A 117 -0.59 50.05 9.07
N GLY A 118 -0.20 51.30 8.84
CA GLY A 118 0.73 51.67 7.78
C GLY A 118 2.18 51.20 8.01
N ASN A 119 3.00 51.36 6.96
CA ASN A 119 4.26 50.63 6.79
C ASN A 119 5.43 51.09 7.69
N LYS A 120 5.27 52.16 8.48
CA LYS A 120 6.29 52.59 9.45
C LYS A 120 5.61 52.93 10.77
N PHE A 121 5.90 52.13 11.80
CA PHE A 121 5.36 52.24 13.16
C PHE A 121 5.87 53.48 13.90
N SER A 122 5.47 54.66 13.42
CA SER A 122 5.49 55.87 14.21
C SER A 122 4.12 56.03 14.89
N ARG A 123 4.08 56.60 16.10
CA ARG A 123 2.85 56.97 16.84
C ARG A 123 1.79 57.75 16.03
N ARG A 124 2.13 58.19 14.81
CA ARG A 124 1.30 59.01 13.90
C ARG A 124 0.42 58.20 12.93
N VAL A 125 0.53 56.87 12.88
CA VAL A 125 -0.09 56.03 11.81
C VAL A 125 -1.39 55.31 12.22
N ILE A 126 -1.81 55.38 13.50
CA ILE A 126 -3.12 54.88 13.92
C ILE A 126 -4.17 55.94 13.58
N THR A 127 -4.89 55.75 12.47
CA THR A 127 -5.92 56.66 11.95
C THR A 127 -7.17 56.68 12.84
N ASP A 128 -7.57 55.54 13.43
CA ASP A 128 -8.66 55.47 14.40
C ASP A 128 -8.17 54.95 15.76
N ARG A 129 -7.94 55.88 16.70
CA ARG A 129 -7.48 55.58 18.06
C ARG A 129 -8.57 54.96 18.94
N LYS A 130 -9.85 55.09 18.61
CA LYS A 130 -10.96 54.53 19.39
C LYS A 130 -11.18 53.05 19.11
N ALA A 131 -10.82 52.59 17.92
CA ALA A 131 -10.89 51.17 17.53
C ALA A 131 -9.77 50.27 18.11
N VAL A 132 -8.74 50.85 18.74
CA VAL A 132 -7.57 50.12 19.25
C VAL A 132 -7.79 49.64 20.68
N VAL A 133 -7.77 48.31 20.89
CA VAL A 133 -7.78 47.72 22.23
C VAL A 133 -6.35 47.58 22.74
N TYR A 134 -5.97 48.41 23.73
CA TYR A 134 -4.66 48.36 24.36
C TYR A 134 -4.55 47.25 25.40
N TYR A 135 -3.45 46.46 25.34
CA TYR A 135 -3.21 45.31 26.20
C TYR A 135 -2.05 45.47 27.19
N GLY A 136 -1.40 46.63 27.25
CA GLY A 136 -0.34 46.86 28.24
C GLY A 136 1.05 46.50 27.73
N TRP A 137 1.91 46.07 28.66
CA TRP A 137 3.25 45.56 28.46
C TRP A 137 3.30 44.09 28.89
N ALA A 138 3.99 43.24 28.15
CA ALA A 138 4.15 41.83 28.52
C ALA A 138 5.59 41.34 28.25
N PRO A 139 6.11 40.36 29.02
CA PRO A 139 7.47 39.85 28.82
C PRO A 139 7.63 39.27 27.41
N LYS A 140 8.67 39.68 26.69
CA LYS A 140 8.97 39.21 25.34
C LYS A 140 9.14 37.68 25.27
N SER A 141 9.69 37.08 26.32
CA SER A 141 9.88 35.63 26.44
C SER A 141 8.58 34.83 26.48
N HIS A 142 7.42 35.45 26.75
CA HIS A 142 6.12 34.76 26.76
C HIS A 142 5.37 34.85 25.42
N PHE A 143 6.05 35.24 24.35
CA PHE A 143 5.46 35.36 23.02
C PHE A 143 6.25 34.56 22.00
N LEU A 144 5.53 33.97 21.05
CA LEU A 144 6.08 33.54 19.77
C LEU A 144 6.26 34.80 18.91
N LEU A 145 7.52 35.12 18.60
CA LEU A 145 7.89 36.39 17.99
C LEU A 145 7.81 36.40 16.46
N LEU A 146 7.81 35.21 15.86
CA LEU A 146 7.81 34.98 14.42
C LEU A 146 6.74 33.95 14.08
N ASN A 147 6.16 34.06 12.89
CA ASN A 147 5.23 33.07 12.34
C ASN A 147 5.92 31.99 11.51
N GLN A 148 7.22 31.77 11.74
CA GLN A 148 8.05 30.77 11.07
C GLN A 148 8.61 29.77 12.08
N SER A 149 8.73 28.52 11.66
CA SER A 149 9.39 27.47 12.44
C SER A 149 10.90 27.66 12.46
N TYR A 150 11.57 26.93 13.33
CA TYR A 150 13.01 26.75 13.24
C TYR A 150 13.40 26.14 11.90
N ARG A 151 14.62 26.46 11.48
CA ARG A 151 15.24 26.00 10.24
C ARG A 151 16.39 25.04 10.56
N THR A 152 16.77 24.24 9.56
CA THR A 152 17.95 23.36 9.59
C THR A 152 19.24 24.15 9.79
N ASP A 153 20.33 23.48 10.16
CA ASP A 153 21.62 24.13 10.46
C ASP A 153 22.20 24.92 9.27
N ASN A 154 21.93 24.47 8.03
CA ASN A 154 22.27 25.19 6.80
C ASN A 154 21.32 26.37 6.49
N GLY A 155 20.28 26.59 7.30
CA GLY A 155 19.27 27.65 7.15
C GLY A 155 18.29 27.46 6.00
N ARG A 156 18.47 26.43 5.16
CA ARG A 156 17.80 26.32 3.86
C ARG A 156 16.37 25.81 3.98
N HIS A 157 16.11 24.86 4.88
CA HIS A 157 14.82 24.21 5.03
C HIS A 157 14.25 24.43 6.43
N ALA A 158 12.93 24.32 6.55
CA ALA A 158 12.29 24.23 7.85
C ALA A 158 12.68 22.91 8.53
N LEU A 159 12.96 22.96 9.83
CA LEU A 159 13.25 21.77 10.62
C LEU A 159 11.99 20.91 10.72
N LEU A 160 12.12 19.63 10.40
CA LEU A 160 11.04 18.65 10.44
C LEU A 160 11.26 17.68 11.59
N VAL A 161 10.24 17.49 12.42
CA VAL A 161 10.26 16.57 13.56
C VAL A 161 9.02 15.67 13.54
N SER A 162 9.07 14.58 14.28
CA SER A 162 7.92 13.69 14.46
C SER A 162 7.88 13.13 15.89
N PRO A 163 6.72 13.04 16.54
CA PRO A 163 6.61 12.38 17.81
C PRO A 163 6.69 10.87 17.61
N ALA A 164 7.71 10.22 18.18
CA ALA A 164 8.00 8.82 17.92
C ALA A 164 8.34 8.06 19.21
N LEU A 165 7.96 6.78 19.24
CA LEU A 165 8.36 5.86 20.31
C LEU A 165 9.85 5.59 20.14
N SER A 166 10.70 6.23 20.93
CA SER A 166 12.15 6.29 20.65
C SER A 166 13.05 6.17 21.87
N SER A 167 12.46 6.11 23.06
CA SER A 167 13.16 5.80 24.30
C SER A 167 12.39 4.75 25.13
N PRO A 168 13.10 3.94 25.94
CA PRO A 168 12.45 2.99 26.84
C PRO A 168 11.60 3.69 27.91
N ASP A 169 12.05 4.82 28.48
CA ASP A 169 11.25 5.66 29.38
C ASP A 169 9.87 6.03 28.81
N LEU A 170 9.79 6.38 27.52
CA LEU A 170 8.53 6.71 26.86
C LEU A 170 7.62 5.47 26.79
N LEU A 171 8.19 4.30 26.46
CA LEU A 171 7.45 3.04 26.46
C LEU A 171 7.00 2.62 27.87
N ASN A 172 7.76 2.96 28.91
CA ASN A 172 7.39 2.66 30.29
C ASN A 172 6.21 3.53 30.77
N GLU A 173 6.11 4.76 30.27
CA GLU A 173 5.13 5.76 30.70
C GLU A 173 4.20 6.24 29.56
N VAL A 174 3.82 5.36 28.63
CA VAL A 174 3.01 5.72 27.43
C VAL A 174 1.78 6.56 27.78
N ASP A 175 1.06 6.19 28.84
CA ASP A 175 -0.20 6.84 29.24
C ASP A 175 0.01 8.23 29.86
N GLN A 176 1.25 8.63 30.18
CA GLN A 176 1.59 10.00 30.54
C GLN A 176 1.60 10.92 29.31
N TYR A 177 2.07 10.39 28.18
CA TYR A 177 2.32 11.17 26.96
C TYR A 177 1.20 11.05 25.92
N LEU A 178 0.45 9.94 25.90
CA LEU A 178 -0.53 9.63 24.86
C LEU A 178 -1.96 9.49 25.40
N VAL A 179 -2.92 9.66 24.51
CA VAL A 179 -4.31 9.21 24.64
C VAL A 179 -4.63 8.41 23.38
N GLY A 180 -4.67 7.07 23.50
CA GLY A 180 -4.68 6.20 22.33
C GLY A 180 -3.37 6.32 21.54
N ASP A 181 -3.48 6.68 20.26
CA ASP A 181 -2.35 6.94 19.35
C ASP A 181 -1.95 8.44 19.28
N THR A 182 -2.66 9.29 20.01
CA THR A 182 -2.55 10.75 19.90
C THR A 182 -1.72 11.34 21.03
N VAL A 183 -0.75 12.18 20.68
CA VAL A 183 0.14 12.88 21.61
C VAL A 183 -0.62 13.97 22.37
N ARG A 184 -0.45 14.00 23.69
CA ARG A 184 -0.95 15.08 24.55
C ARG A 184 -0.19 16.37 24.28
N THR A 185 -0.92 17.41 23.87
CA THR A 185 -0.38 18.76 23.72
C THR A 185 -0.90 19.68 24.81
N PHE A 186 -0.14 20.72 25.12
CA PHE A 186 -0.40 21.63 26.23
C PHE A 186 -0.45 23.08 25.76
N ALA A 187 -1.27 23.90 26.43
CA ALA A 187 -1.40 25.32 26.14
C ALA A 187 -0.39 26.21 26.90
N ASP A 188 0.52 25.61 27.66
CA ASP A 188 1.54 26.28 28.47
C ASP A 188 2.81 25.40 28.57
N PRO A 189 4.02 25.98 28.50
CA PRO A 189 5.28 25.23 28.61
C PRO A 189 5.52 24.53 29.96
N ARG A 190 4.66 24.71 30.96
CA ARG A 190 4.70 23.99 32.25
C ARG A 190 3.94 22.67 32.23
N LEU A 191 3.23 22.37 31.15
CA LEU A 191 2.44 21.15 30.95
C LEU A 191 1.37 20.88 32.04
N GLN A 192 0.90 21.90 32.76
CA GLN A 192 0.00 21.71 33.90
C GLN A 192 -1.43 21.32 33.50
N ARG A 193 -1.87 21.77 32.32
CA ARG A 193 -3.22 21.52 31.81
C ARG A 193 -3.11 21.13 30.34
N PRO A 194 -3.51 19.91 29.96
CA PRO A 194 -3.65 19.54 28.56
C PRO A 194 -4.49 20.59 27.84
N ALA A 195 -4.12 20.92 26.61
CA ALA A 195 -4.94 21.78 25.77
C ALA A 195 -6.31 21.09 25.63
N LYS A 196 -7.40 21.84 25.88
CA LYS A 196 -8.74 21.28 25.71
C LYS A 196 -8.87 20.78 24.27
N PRO A 197 -9.28 19.52 24.03
CA PRO A 197 -9.54 19.02 22.70
C PRO A 197 -10.83 19.67 22.18
N ASP A 198 -10.77 20.94 21.80
CA ASP A 198 -11.76 21.50 20.88
C ASP A 198 -11.41 20.99 19.47
N ARG A 199 -12.41 20.88 18.59
CA ARG A 199 -12.31 20.39 17.20
C ARG A 199 -11.25 21.09 16.33
N ARG A 200 -10.51 22.07 16.87
CA ARG A 200 -9.60 22.98 16.17
C ARG A 200 -8.14 22.97 16.66
N THR A 201 -7.85 22.37 17.83
CA THR A 201 -6.48 22.12 18.36
C THR A 201 -6.31 20.63 18.63
N ALA A 202 -6.70 19.79 17.67
CA ALA A 202 -6.50 18.35 17.75
C ALA A 202 -5.00 18.06 17.92
N GLY A 203 -4.68 17.24 18.93
CA GLY A 203 -3.33 16.70 19.12
C GLY A 203 -2.83 16.01 17.85
N THR A 204 -1.54 15.70 17.82
CA THR A 204 -0.92 15.02 16.67
C THR A 204 -0.78 13.54 16.97
N ARG A 205 -1.03 12.68 15.97
CA ARG A 205 -0.82 11.24 16.13
C ARG A 205 0.68 10.93 16.16
N LEU A 206 1.03 9.80 16.75
CA LEU A 206 2.39 9.24 16.64
C LEU A 206 2.81 9.18 15.16
N TYR A 207 4.08 9.50 14.92
CA TYR A 207 4.74 9.50 13.61
C TYR A 207 4.21 10.50 12.57
N GLU A 208 3.31 11.42 12.94
CA GLU A 208 3.00 12.56 12.09
C GLU A 208 4.15 13.59 12.07
N LEU A 209 4.31 14.25 10.94
CA LEU A 209 5.26 15.33 10.73
C LEU A 209 4.77 16.63 11.36
N ALA A 210 5.68 17.31 12.06
CA ALA A 210 5.44 18.59 12.72
C ALA A 210 6.67 19.51 12.60
N TYR A 211 6.46 20.80 12.87
CA TYR A 211 7.47 21.85 12.78
C TYR A 211 7.64 22.54 14.13
N PRO A 212 8.87 22.63 14.67
CA PRO A 212 9.11 23.28 15.95
C PRO A 212 9.21 24.80 15.78
N PHE A 213 8.46 25.56 16.57
CA PHE A 213 8.41 27.04 16.52
C PHE A 213 9.15 27.72 17.66
N LYS A 214 9.12 27.11 18.85
CA LYS A 214 9.70 27.71 20.05
C LYS A 214 10.09 26.66 21.07
N GLN A 215 11.21 26.87 21.75
CA GLN A 215 11.60 26.10 22.92
C GLN A 215 11.28 26.87 24.21
N SER A 216 10.89 26.16 25.27
CA SER A 216 10.66 26.75 26.59
C SER A 216 11.95 27.30 27.19
N GLU A 217 11.83 28.15 28.20
CA GLU A 217 12.98 28.70 28.93
C GLU A 217 13.83 27.62 29.61
N SER A 218 13.24 26.45 29.91
CA SER A 218 13.94 25.30 30.48
C SER A 218 14.64 24.41 29.47
N GLY A 219 14.41 24.62 28.16
CA GLY A 219 14.84 23.71 27.11
C GLY A 219 13.95 22.46 26.95
N LYS A 220 13.27 21.99 27.99
CA LYS A 220 12.63 20.66 28.01
C LYS A 220 11.36 20.52 27.16
N GLN A 221 10.72 21.64 26.81
CA GLN A 221 9.46 21.67 26.06
C GLN A 221 9.61 22.41 24.75
N VAL A 222 8.86 21.96 23.74
CA VAL A 222 8.85 22.53 22.39
C VAL A 222 7.40 22.80 21.96
N LEU A 223 7.15 23.99 21.43
CA LEU A 223 5.90 24.36 20.78
C LEU A 223 5.97 23.93 19.31
N ILE A 224 5.04 23.08 18.88
CA ILE A 224 5.01 22.52 17.53
C ILE A 224 3.75 22.92 16.75
N GLY A 225 3.88 22.96 15.42
CA GLY A 225 2.81 23.26 14.48
C GLY A 225 2.80 22.35 13.26
N ARG A 226 1.74 22.45 12.46
CA ARG A 226 1.43 21.63 11.28
C ARG A 226 2.17 22.08 10.02
N SER A 227 2.64 23.32 9.96
CA SER A 227 3.31 23.90 8.80
C SER A 227 4.53 24.72 9.23
N ALA A 228 5.51 24.85 8.34
CA ALA A 228 6.72 25.63 8.55
C ALA A 228 6.47 27.14 8.74
N TRP A 229 5.31 27.62 8.28
CA TRP A 229 4.88 29.00 8.37
C TRP A 229 3.35 29.08 8.44
N PHE A 230 2.83 30.18 8.97
CA PHE A 230 1.39 30.48 8.94
C PHE A 230 1.08 31.97 8.80
N PRO A 231 -0.01 32.35 8.12
CA PRO A 231 -0.54 33.72 8.20
C PRO A 231 -1.15 33.96 9.60
N PRO A 232 -1.02 35.17 10.18
CA PRO A 232 -1.45 35.46 11.55
C PRO A 232 -2.87 35.03 11.90
N ASP A 233 -3.83 35.21 10.98
CA ASP A 233 -5.24 34.82 11.16
C ASP A 233 -5.46 33.31 11.34
N SER A 234 -4.48 32.49 10.92
CA SER A 234 -4.61 31.03 10.87
C SER A 234 -3.83 30.31 11.98
N ILE A 235 -3.26 31.04 12.95
CA ILE A 235 -2.40 30.42 13.98
C ILE A 235 -3.09 29.28 14.73
N ARG A 236 -4.38 29.43 15.06
CA ARG A 236 -5.15 28.41 15.79
C ARG A 236 -5.38 27.13 14.98
N GLN A 237 -5.33 27.21 13.65
CA GLN A 237 -5.46 26.05 12.76
C GLN A 237 -4.12 25.37 12.51
N ASN A 238 -3.01 26.11 12.61
CA ASN A 238 -1.67 25.60 12.32
C ASN A 238 -0.90 25.17 13.57
N MET A 239 -1.20 25.69 14.75
CA MET A 239 -0.46 25.36 15.98
C MET A 239 -1.09 24.15 16.70
N LEU A 240 -0.26 23.20 17.13
CA LEU A 240 -0.70 21.99 17.84
C LEU A 240 -0.59 22.15 19.37
N GLY A 241 0.47 22.80 19.85
CA GLY A 241 0.72 23.06 21.27
C GLY A 241 2.11 22.65 21.74
N TRP A 242 2.34 22.78 23.05
CA TRP A 242 3.58 22.37 23.71
C TRP A 242 3.63 20.87 23.94
N VAL A 243 4.80 20.27 23.73
CA VAL A 243 5.10 18.87 24.00
C VAL A 243 6.51 18.72 24.60
N PRO A 244 6.77 17.63 25.36
CA PRO A 244 8.11 17.24 25.78
C PRO A 244 9.05 17.05 24.59
N GLN A 245 10.25 17.63 24.69
CA GLN A 245 11.30 17.45 23.69
C GLN A 245 11.68 15.97 23.52
N THR A 246 11.59 15.18 24.59
CA THR A 246 11.91 13.74 24.60
C THR A 246 11.01 12.91 23.68
N LEU A 247 9.81 13.39 23.34
CA LEU A 247 8.92 12.72 22.39
C LEU A 247 9.33 12.95 20.93
N LEU A 248 10.06 14.04 20.65
CA LEU A 248 10.27 14.53 19.30
C LEU A 248 11.58 14.01 18.72
N GLN A 249 11.48 13.34 17.58
CA GLN A 249 12.62 12.85 16.81
C GLN A 249 12.79 13.66 15.52
N PRO A 250 14.02 14.04 15.14
CA PRO A 250 14.27 14.76 13.91
C PRO A 250 14.04 13.86 12.69
N ILE A 251 13.46 14.40 11.62
CA ILE A 251 13.21 13.68 10.36
C ILE A 251 14.24 14.09 9.29
N GLY A 252 15.46 14.42 9.73
CA GLY A 252 16.55 14.82 8.86
C GLY A 252 16.30 16.11 8.07
N GLN A 253 17.04 16.29 6.98
CA GLN A 253 16.94 17.46 6.09
C GLN A 253 16.07 17.17 4.85
N ARG A 254 14.92 16.49 5.05
CA ARG A 254 13.95 16.13 3.99
C ARG A 254 14.44 15.09 2.96
N VAL A 255 15.68 14.64 3.05
CA VAL A 255 16.24 13.57 2.22
C VAL A 255 16.09 12.22 2.93
N PHE A 256 15.71 11.19 2.18
CA PHE A 256 15.49 9.83 2.65
C PHE A 256 16.16 8.82 1.72
N LEU A 257 16.42 7.63 2.25
CA LEU A 257 16.83 6.44 1.51
C LEU A 257 15.63 5.51 1.33
N GLU A 258 15.49 4.94 0.14
CA GLU A 258 14.57 3.86 -0.17
C GLU A 258 15.32 2.70 -0.85
N PRO A 259 14.92 1.43 -0.63
CA PRO A 259 15.53 0.32 -1.35
C PRO A 259 15.30 0.43 -2.87
N ASP A 260 16.35 0.22 -3.68
CA ASP A 260 16.23 0.17 -5.14
C ASP A 260 15.65 -1.19 -5.57
N THR A 261 14.36 -1.20 -5.90
CA THR A 261 13.63 -2.40 -6.33
C THR A 261 13.63 -2.61 -7.84
N VAL A 262 14.15 -1.66 -8.63
CA VAL A 262 14.15 -1.71 -10.10
C VAL A 262 15.45 -2.35 -10.61
N GLY A 263 16.56 -2.11 -9.92
CA GLY A 263 17.90 -2.56 -10.35
C GLY A 263 18.34 -3.95 -9.89
N LEU A 264 17.88 -4.46 -8.74
CA LEU A 264 18.42 -5.69 -8.13
C LEU A 264 17.35 -6.47 -7.34
N SER A 265 16.95 -7.64 -7.85
CA SER A 265 15.98 -8.55 -7.20
C SER A 265 16.44 -9.10 -5.83
N GLN A 266 17.72 -8.96 -5.44
CA GLN A 266 18.27 -9.69 -4.28
C GLN A 266 19.15 -8.90 -3.30
N GLN A 267 19.44 -7.61 -3.51
CA GLN A 267 20.26 -6.83 -2.56
C GLN A 267 19.47 -5.69 -1.94
N ARG A 268 18.80 -6.00 -0.81
CA ARG A 268 18.21 -4.97 0.06
C ARG A 268 19.32 -4.24 0.79
N GLY A 269 19.27 -2.91 0.79
CA GLY A 269 20.15 -2.10 1.62
C GLY A 269 20.06 -2.53 3.10
N ARG A 270 21.22 -2.74 3.73
CA ARG A 270 21.32 -3.23 5.11
C ARG A 270 21.44 -2.07 6.10
N LEU A 271 20.75 -2.19 7.23
CA LEU A 271 20.84 -1.28 8.36
C LEU A 271 21.59 -1.95 9.50
N TYR A 272 22.43 -1.21 10.19
CA TYR A 272 23.25 -1.70 11.30
C TYR A 272 23.03 -0.84 12.55
N ALA A 273 23.18 -1.45 13.72
CA ALA A 273 22.97 -0.75 15.01
C ALA A 273 24.09 0.25 15.36
N THR A 274 25.29 0.10 14.80
CA THR A 274 26.44 0.97 15.10
C THR A 274 27.17 1.37 13.82
N GLN A 275 27.87 2.51 13.88
CA GLN A 275 28.72 2.96 12.78
C GLN A 275 29.81 1.94 12.42
N SER A 276 30.45 1.33 13.43
CA SER A 276 31.50 0.32 13.22
C SER A 276 30.95 -0.94 12.54
N ALA A 277 29.74 -1.38 12.90
CA ALA A 277 29.10 -2.52 12.22
C ALA A 277 28.74 -2.19 10.77
N ALA A 278 28.32 -0.94 10.48
CA ALA A 278 28.08 -0.52 9.10
C ALA A 278 29.35 -0.55 8.23
N LEU A 279 30.53 -0.30 8.81
CA LEU A 279 31.82 -0.38 8.11
C LEU A 279 32.34 -1.81 7.94
N ASN A 280 32.09 -2.68 8.91
CA ASN A 280 32.65 -4.03 8.94
C ASN A 280 31.70 -5.10 8.39
N HIS A 281 30.44 -4.75 8.10
CA HIS A 281 29.41 -5.62 7.54
C HIS A 281 29.19 -7.00 8.24
N PRO A 282 29.24 -7.12 9.59
CA PRO A 282 28.98 -8.41 10.24
C PRO A 282 27.49 -8.78 10.10
N ALA A 283 27.22 -10.03 9.70
CA ALA A 283 25.86 -10.52 9.44
C ALA A 283 24.93 -10.39 10.67
N ASP A 284 25.46 -10.60 11.87
CA ASP A 284 24.68 -10.66 13.11
C ASP A 284 24.30 -9.27 13.68
N SER A 285 24.78 -8.18 13.06
CA SER A 285 24.51 -6.81 13.49
C SER A 285 23.45 -6.10 12.65
N VAL A 286 22.80 -6.81 11.72
CA VAL A 286 21.78 -6.24 10.84
C VAL A 286 20.47 -6.03 11.60
N LEU A 287 19.93 -4.82 11.50
CA LEU A 287 18.63 -4.47 12.06
C LEU A 287 17.51 -4.82 11.07
N ASN A 288 16.53 -5.58 11.54
CA ASN A 288 15.31 -5.83 10.80
C ASN A 288 14.39 -4.61 10.91
N SER A 289 14.10 -4.00 9.77
CA SER A 289 13.17 -2.86 9.67
C SER A 289 12.10 -3.15 8.63
N GLY A 290 10.85 -2.80 8.94
CA GLY A 290 9.67 -3.14 8.16
C GLY A 290 8.81 -1.94 7.77
N GLN A 291 7.73 -2.22 7.06
CA GLN A 291 6.69 -1.25 6.71
C GLN A 291 5.63 -1.21 7.81
N PHE A 292 5.19 -0.01 8.17
CA PHE A 292 4.20 0.22 9.23
C PHE A 292 3.06 1.07 8.66
N PRO A 293 1.87 0.50 8.39
CA PRO A 293 0.78 1.22 7.74
C PRO A 293 0.33 2.48 8.48
N ALA A 294 0.42 2.51 9.82
CA ALA A 294 0.07 3.69 10.62
C ALA A 294 1.06 4.85 10.50
N VAL A 295 2.24 4.62 9.91
CA VAL A 295 3.25 5.66 9.64
C VAL A 295 3.09 6.14 8.19
N ALA A 296 2.39 7.25 8.00
CA ALA A 296 1.99 7.72 6.67
C ALA A 296 3.14 7.91 5.66
N TRP A 297 4.34 8.27 6.13
CA TRP A 297 5.51 8.47 5.27
C TRP A 297 6.27 7.18 4.93
N THR A 298 5.89 6.03 5.50
CA THR A 298 6.41 4.70 5.12
C THR A 298 5.32 3.72 4.65
N SER A 299 4.06 4.14 4.64
CA SER A 299 2.90 3.27 4.39
C SER A 299 2.84 2.67 2.98
N LEU A 300 3.63 3.16 2.02
CA LEU A 300 3.68 2.69 0.63
C LEU A 300 5.11 2.32 0.19
N GLY A 301 5.97 1.99 1.16
CA GLY A 301 7.36 1.60 0.97
C GLY A 301 8.23 2.21 2.07
N VAL A 302 9.18 1.42 2.58
CA VAL A 302 9.99 1.87 3.72
C VAL A 302 10.98 2.94 3.27
N LYS A 303 10.93 4.10 3.95
CA LYS A 303 11.81 5.24 3.72
C LYS A 303 12.55 5.58 4.99
N TYR A 304 13.84 5.86 4.87
CA TYR A 304 14.73 6.06 5.99
C TYR A 304 15.33 7.48 5.95
N PRO A 305 15.03 8.36 6.92
CA PRO A 305 15.50 9.74 6.86
C PRO A 305 17.03 9.80 6.96
N VAL A 306 17.66 10.65 6.15
CA VAL A 306 19.10 10.91 6.25
C VAL A 306 19.32 11.95 7.35
N LEU A 307 19.90 11.52 8.47
CA LEU A 307 20.10 12.35 9.66
C LEU A 307 21.49 12.99 9.69
N GLY A 308 22.49 12.28 9.16
CA GLY A 308 23.86 12.72 9.15
C GLY A 308 24.75 11.81 8.32
N GLN A 309 25.97 12.27 8.07
CA GLN A 309 26.99 11.53 7.34
C GLN A 309 28.29 11.52 8.15
N CYS A 310 29.00 10.41 8.12
CA CYS A 310 30.33 10.29 8.71
C CYS A 310 31.30 9.61 7.74
N CYS A 311 32.48 10.22 7.58
CA CYS A 311 33.57 9.66 6.80
C CYS A 311 34.41 8.74 7.69
N ALA A 312 34.70 7.53 7.23
CA ALA A 312 35.75 6.70 7.80
C ALA A 312 37.13 7.11 7.23
N ARG A 313 38.21 6.66 7.87
CA ARG A 313 39.60 6.97 7.44
C ARG A 313 39.91 6.51 6.00
N ASP A 314 39.17 5.55 5.48
CA ASP A 314 39.41 4.90 4.18
C ASP A 314 38.51 5.41 3.04
N SER A 315 37.99 6.65 3.15
CA SER A 315 37.03 7.25 2.19
C SER A 315 35.67 6.55 2.07
N GLN A 316 35.41 5.51 2.86
CA GLN A 316 34.07 4.94 2.99
C GLN A 316 33.15 5.89 3.75
N MET A 317 31.95 6.09 3.20
CA MET A 317 30.93 6.98 3.74
C MET A 317 29.85 6.16 4.44
N VAL A 318 29.49 6.55 5.67
CA VAL A 318 28.39 5.95 6.42
C VAL A 318 27.32 7.00 6.68
N LEU A 319 26.07 6.64 6.41
CA LEU A 319 24.91 7.45 6.72
C LEU A 319 24.32 7.04 8.06
N GLN A 320 23.99 8.04 8.88
CA GLN A 320 23.15 7.86 10.05
C GLN A 320 21.68 8.03 9.64
N THR A 321 20.85 7.10 10.07
CA THR A 321 19.41 7.06 9.79
C THR A 321 18.64 6.47 10.96
N HIS A 322 17.35 6.21 10.79
CA HIS A 322 16.53 5.46 11.72
C HIS A 322 16.22 4.05 11.22
N ALA A 323 15.95 3.13 12.14
CA ALA A 323 15.32 1.84 11.86
C ALA A 323 13.97 1.74 12.57
N LEU A 324 13.03 1.03 11.95
CA LEU A 324 11.67 0.83 12.44
C LEU A 324 11.53 -0.59 12.98
N VAL A 325 11.64 -0.74 14.30
CA VAL A 325 11.60 -2.03 14.98
C VAL A 325 10.17 -2.32 15.43
N PRO A 326 9.55 -3.47 15.10
CA PRO A 326 8.20 -3.79 15.56
C PRO A 326 8.11 -3.85 17.09
N LEU A 327 7.01 -3.35 17.67
CA LEU A 327 6.79 -3.45 19.12
C LEU A 327 6.48 -4.89 19.57
N LEU A 328 5.84 -5.67 18.69
CA LEU A 328 5.48 -7.06 18.92
C LEU A 328 6.31 -7.99 18.04
N ALA A 329 6.76 -9.09 18.62
CA ALA A 329 7.32 -10.21 17.88
C ALA A 329 6.21 -11.23 17.63
N LYS A 330 5.73 -11.28 16.38
CA LYS A 330 4.72 -12.27 15.96
C LYS A 330 5.28 -13.69 16.09
N ARG A 331 4.54 -14.57 16.76
CA ARG A 331 4.86 -16.00 16.81
C ARG A 331 4.05 -16.73 15.74
N ASP A 332 4.71 -17.64 15.02
CA ASP A 332 4.03 -18.57 14.11
C ASP A 332 3.29 -19.64 14.94
N VAL A 333 2.11 -19.28 15.43
CA VAL A 333 1.26 -20.20 16.19
C VAL A 333 0.36 -20.95 15.23
N PRO A 334 0.44 -22.30 15.23
CA PRO A 334 -0.41 -23.08 14.37
C PRO A 334 -1.85 -23.10 14.87
N VAL A 335 -2.77 -23.17 13.92
CA VAL A 335 -4.14 -23.61 14.16
C VAL A 335 -4.20 -25.11 13.90
N PHE A 336 -4.93 -25.85 14.73
CA PHE A 336 -5.19 -27.27 14.48
C PHE A 336 -6.52 -27.42 13.76
N SER A 337 -6.54 -28.21 12.70
CA SER A 337 -7.79 -28.61 12.07
C SER A 337 -8.56 -29.61 12.93
N VAL A 338 -9.84 -29.82 12.62
CA VAL A 338 -10.67 -30.88 13.23
C VAL A 338 -10.01 -32.24 13.04
N GLY A 339 -9.33 -32.46 11.90
CA GLY A 339 -8.53 -33.67 11.65
C GLY A 339 -7.21 -33.75 12.41
N GLY A 340 -6.89 -32.78 13.27
CA GLY A 340 -5.65 -32.74 14.07
C GLY A 340 -4.42 -32.26 13.30
N GLN A 341 -4.56 -31.82 12.05
CA GLN A 341 -3.43 -31.33 11.27
C GLN A 341 -3.03 -29.93 11.70
N ARG A 342 -1.71 -29.72 11.83
CA ARG A 342 -1.11 -28.41 12.10
C ARG A 342 -1.17 -27.53 10.84
N ILE A 343 -1.85 -26.39 10.91
CA ILE A 343 -1.92 -25.38 9.85
C ILE A 343 -1.23 -24.11 10.35
N ASN A 344 -0.24 -23.63 9.61
CA ASN A 344 0.42 -22.34 9.86
C ASN A 344 0.09 -21.34 8.75
N THR A 345 0.55 -20.09 8.86
CA THR A 345 0.25 -19.04 7.88
C THR A 345 0.72 -19.39 6.47
N VAL A 346 1.85 -20.11 6.35
CA VAL A 346 2.36 -20.59 5.05
C VAL A 346 1.37 -21.59 4.43
N ARG A 347 0.89 -22.57 5.20
CA ARG A 347 -0.09 -23.56 4.74
C ARG A 347 -1.45 -22.92 4.41
N LEU A 348 -1.91 -21.95 5.21
CA LEU A 348 -3.12 -21.17 4.91
C LEU A 348 -3.03 -20.50 3.53
N ASN A 349 -1.91 -19.83 3.25
CA ASN A 349 -1.70 -19.18 1.96
C ASN A 349 -1.66 -20.20 0.80
N GLN A 350 -1.06 -21.38 1.01
CA GLN A 350 -1.08 -22.46 0.03
C GLN A 350 -2.51 -22.97 -0.25
N ILE A 351 -3.31 -23.20 0.79
CA ILE A 351 -4.72 -23.62 0.65
C ILE A 351 -5.49 -22.58 -0.15
N ARG A 352 -5.40 -21.30 0.23
CA ARG A 352 -6.06 -20.18 -0.45
C ARG A 352 -5.71 -20.12 -1.94
N GLN A 353 -4.42 -20.24 -2.28
CA GLN A 353 -3.97 -20.15 -3.67
C GLN A 353 -4.38 -21.38 -4.49
N ARG A 354 -4.26 -22.58 -3.94
CA ARG A 354 -4.56 -23.82 -4.69
C ARG A 354 -6.05 -24.01 -4.95
N GLN A 355 -6.92 -23.65 -4.00
CA GLN A 355 -8.37 -23.74 -4.17
C GLN A 355 -8.92 -22.83 -5.29
N GLN A 356 -8.18 -21.79 -5.68
CA GLN A 356 -8.53 -20.92 -6.81
C GLN A 356 -8.25 -21.54 -8.19
N THR A 357 -7.59 -22.70 -8.24
CA THR A 357 -7.41 -23.47 -9.48
C THR A 357 -8.49 -24.55 -9.57
N LEU A 358 -9.30 -24.49 -10.62
CA LEU A 358 -10.33 -25.48 -10.93
C LEU A 358 -9.84 -26.44 -12.02
N ASN A 359 -9.84 -27.73 -11.70
CA ASN A 359 -9.56 -28.84 -12.61
C ASN A 359 -10.88 -29.55 -12.94
N LEU A 360 -11.38 -29.33 -14.15
CA LEU A 360 -12.65 -29.86 -14.63
C LEU A 360 -12.40 -30.95 -15.67
N ILE A 361 -12.76 -32.19 -15.36
CA ILE A 361 -12.64 -33.33 -16.27
C ILE A 361 -14.02 -33.81 -16.71
N TYR A 362 -14.25 -33.83 -18.02
CA TYR A 362 -15.42 -34.47 -18.61
C TYR A 362 -15.14 -35.93 -18.90
N VAL A 363 -15.88 -36.83 -18.26
CA VAL A 363 -15.81 -38.28 -18.51
C VAL A 363 -17.03 -38.63 -19.34
N VAL A 364 -16.85 -38.94 -20.63
CA VAL A 364 -17.96 -38.98 -21.59
C VAL A 364 -17.98 -40.29 -22.38
N GLU A 365 -19.14 -40.93 -22.44
CA GLU A 365 -19.38 -42.08 -23.31
C GLU A 365 -19.32 -41.64 -24.78
N ASN A 366 -18.47 -42.26 -25.59
CA ASN A 366 -18.37 -42.02 -27.03
C ASN A 366 -18.81 -43.23 -27.87
N SER A 367 -19.80 -43.96 -27.38
CA SER A 367 -20.46 -45.06 -28.09
C SER A 367 -21.39 -44.53 -29.20
N ALA A 368 -21.82 -45.40 -30.12
CA ALA A 368 -22.82 -45.06 -31.13
C ALA A 368 -24.15 -44.57 -30.53
N ALA A 369 -24.49 -45.00 -29.30
CA ALA A 369 -25.70 -44.59 -28.58
C ALA A 369 -25.71 -43.09 -28.27
N MET A 370 -24.53 -42.47 -28.18
CA MET A 370 -24.37 -41.05 -27.89
C MET A 370 -24.36 -40.17 -29.15
N ALA A 371 -24.26 -40.75 -30.36
CA ALA A 371 -24.18 -40.01 -31.63
C ALA A 371 -25.34 -39.02 -31.87
N PRO A 372 -26.61 -39.31 -31.55
CA PRO A 372 -27.69 -38.34 -31.72
C PRO A 372 -27.57 -37.11 -30.80
N ARG A 373 -26.81 -37.20 -29.71
CA ARG A 373 -26.73 -36.19 -28.63
C ARG A 373 -25.38 -35.49 -28.56
N TRP A 374 -24.38 -35.99 -29.28
CA TRP A 374 -23.01 -35.48 -29.23
C TRP A 374 -22.89 -33.99 -29.52
N GLY A 375 -23.62 -33.50 -30.54
CA GLY A 375 -23.61 -32.08 -30.91
C GLY A 375 -24.16 -31.17 -29.80
N GLU A 376 -25.25 -31.57 -29.15
CA GLU A 376 -25.83 -30.80 -28.04
C GLU A 376 -24.93 -30.83 -26.80
N LEU A 377 -24.30 -31.97 -26.51
CA LEU A 377 -23.28 -32.07 -25.46
C LEU A 377 -22.11 -31.11 -25.72
N LEU A 378 -21.51 -31.15 -26.92
CA LEU A 378 -20.39 -30.27 -27.29
C LEU A 378 -20.75 -28.80 -27.11
N ASN A 379 -21.93 -28.40 -27.59
CA ASN A 379 -22.42 -27.03 -27.44
C ASN A 379 -22.60 -26.65 -25.96
N THR A 380 -23.07 -27.59 -25.13
CA THR A 380 -23.29 -27.36 -23.70
C THR A 380 -21.99 -27.25 -22.92
N VAL A 381 -21.00 -28.10 -23.23
CA VAL A 381 -19.64 -28.01 -22.66
C VAL A 381 -18.99 -26.70 -23.07
N GLN A 382 -19.12 -26.31 -24.34
CA GLN A 382 -18.58 -25.05 -24.86
C GLN A 382 -19.21 -23.85 -24.17
N PHE A 383 -20.54 -23.84 -24.05
CA PHE A 383 -21.27 -22.80 -23.36
C PHE A 383 -20.80 -22.67 -21.91
N SER A 384 -20.75 -23.78 -21.15
CA SER A 384 -20.38 -23.76 -19.72
C SER A 384 -18.96 -23.21 -19.50
N ILE A 385 -17.98 -23.68 -20.28
CA ILE A 385 -16.60 -23.18 -20.18
C ILE A 385 -16.50 -21.70 -20.56
N THR A 386 -17.20 -21.28 -21.62
CA THR A 386 -17.18 -19.88 -22.06
C THR A 386 -17.79 -18.95 -21.01
N GLN A 387 -18.89 -19.36 -20.37
CA GLN A 387 -19.50 -18.58 -19.28
C GLN A 387 -18.55 -18.44 -18.09
N MET A 388 -17.87 -19.52 -17.69
CA MET A 388 -16.92 -19.47 -16.58
C MET A 388 -15.72 -18.56 -16.84
N LEU A 389 -15.18 -18.58 -18.06
CA LEU A 389 -14.07 -17.70 -18.44
C LEU A 389 -14.49 -16.23 -18.54
N ALA A 390 -15.77 -15.97 -18.81
CA ALA A 390 -16.31 -14.62 -18.94
C ALA A 390 -16.78 -14.01 -17.62
N ASP A 391 -16.97 -14.79 -16.56
CA ASP A 391 -17.49 -14.30 -15.27
C ASP A 391 -16.39 -13.63 -14.43
N PRO A 392 -16.41 -12.28 -14.27
CA PRO A 392 -15.43 -11.58 -13.43
C PRO A 392 -15.62 -11.86 -11.94
N LYS A 393 -16.75 -12.48 -11.54
CA LYS A 393 -17.04 -12.88 -10.16
C LYS A 393 -16.77 -14.36 -9.90
N SER A 394 -16.17 -15.07 -10.85
CA SER A 394 -15.78 -16.46 -10.66
C SER A 394 -14.88 -16.60 -9.40
N PRO A 395 -15.18 -17.55 -8.50
CA PRO A 395 -14.32 -17.84 -7.35
C PRO A 395 -12.98 -18.49 -7.77
N PHE A 396 -12.85 -18.89 -9.03
CA PHE A 396 -11.67 -19.56 -9.58
C PHE A 396 -10.86 -18.59 -10.44
N ALA A 397 -9.60 -18.36 -10.05
CA ALA A 397 -8.66 -17.52 -10.79
C ALA A 397 -8.04 -18.24 -12.00
N ARG A 398 -8.04 -19.58 -11.99
CA ARG A 398 -7.48 -20.42 -13.07
C ARG A 398 -8.38 -21.61 -13.34
N LEU A 399 -8.69 -21.84 -14.62
CA LEU A 399 -9.43 -23.00 -15.10
C LEU A 399 -8.50 -23.93 -15.90
N GLN A 400 -8.52 -25.21 -15.59
CA GLN A 400 -7.92 -26.29 -16.37
C GLN A 400 -8.99 -27.30 -16.76
N THR A 401 -9.03 -27.66 -18.03
CA THR A 401 -9.99 -28.62 -18.57
C THR A 401 -9.30 -29.85 -19.10
N GLY A 402 -9.89 -31.01 -18.86
CA GLY A 402 -9.47 -32.30 -19.41
C GLY A 402 -10.67 -33.15 -19.81
N ALA A 403 -10.43 -34.30 -20.43
CA ALA A 403 -11.48 -35.23 -20.79
C ALA A 403 -11.01 -36.68 -20.78
N VAL A 404 -11.94 -37.60 -20.55
CA VAL A 404 -11.76 -39.03 -20.74
C VAL A 404 -12.96 -39.55 -21.52
N LEU A 405 -12.72 -40.12 -22.70
CA LEU A 405 -13.77 -40.72 -23.52
C LEU A 405 -13.68 -42.23 -23.43
N TYR A 406 -14.84 -42.88 -23.33
CA TYR A 406 -14.92 -44.32 -23.18
C TYR A 406 -16.03 -44.94 -24.03
N HIS A 407 -15.74 -46.12 -24.57
CA HIS A 407 -16.73 -47.01 -25.14
C HIS A 407 -16.19 -48.44 -25.26
N GLU A 408 -17.08 -49.42 -25.39
CA GLU A 408 -16.74 -50.80 -25.70
C GLU A 408 -16.80 -51.06 -27.21
N THR A 409 -15.82 -51.79 -27.77
CA THR A 409 -15.85 -52.25 -29.17
C THR A 409 -15.91 -53.78 -29.25
N ALA A 410 -16.70 -54.29 -30.20
CA ALA A 410 -16.75 -55.71 -30.53
C ALA A 410 -15.53 -56.09 -31.40
N MET A 411 -14.88 -57.21 -31.07
CA MET A 411 -13.83 -57.82 -31.88
C MET A 411 -14.37 -59.03 -32.65
N GLU A 412 -13.66 -59.46 -33.71
CA GLU A 412 -14.04 -60.59 -34.59
C GLU A 412 -14.32 -61.92 -33.84
N ASP A 413 -13.76 -62.12 -32.64
CA ASP A 413 -13.90 -63.34 -31.82
C ASP A 413 -14.97 -63.27 -30.71
N SER A 414 -15.98 -62.41 -30.82
CA SER A 414 -16.97 -62.14 -29.73
C SER A 414 -16.36 -61.64 -28.40
N LYS A 415 -15.06 -61.32 -28.39
CA LYS A 415 -14.38 -60.64 -27.29
C LYS A 415 -14.64 -59.14 -27.39
N ARG A 416 -14.93 -58.50 -26.26
CA ARG A 416 -15.11 -57.04 -26.18
C ARG A 416 -13.83 -56.38 -25.70
N LYS A 417 -13.46 -55.25 -26.30
CA LYS A 417 -12.31 -54.44 -25.89
C LYS A 417 -12.80 -53.08 -25.42
N SER A 418 -12.52 -52.76 -24.17
CA SER A 418 -12.78 -51.43 -23.62
C SER A 418 -11.77 -50.43 -24.20
N GLN A 419 -12.27 -49.40 -24.87
CA GLN A 419 -11.47 -48.30 -25.40
C GLN A 419 -11.63 -47.08 -24.50
N VAL A 420 -10.51 -46.61 -23.95
CA VAL A 420 -10.45 -45.39 -23.13
C VAL A 420 -9.37 -44.48 -23.70
N VAL A 421 -9.73 -43.25 -24.02
CA VAL A 421 -8.80 -42.21 -24.49
C VAL A 421 -8.91 -40.99 -23.59
N ASN A 422 -7.78 -40.39 -23.23
CA ASN A 422 -7.74 -39.26 -22.31
C ASN A 422 -7.01 -38.05 -22.89
N LEU A 423 -7.48 -36.88 -22.46
CA LEU A 423 -6.87 -35.58 -22.67
C LEU A 423 -6.37 -35.06 -21.30
N PRO A 424 -5.06 -34.83 -21.13
CA PRO A 424 -4.52 -34.22 -19.92
C PRO A 424 -5.09 -32.81 -19.66
N LEU A 425 -5.08 -32.39 -18.40
CA LEU A 425 -5.51 -31.05 -17.99
C LEU A 425 -4.70 -29.95 -18.71
N SER A 426 -5.42 -28.95 -19.23
CA SER A 426 -4.82 -27.79 -19.90
C SER A 426 -5.63 -26.53 -19.65
N THR A 427 -4.97 -25.37 -19.63
CA THR A 427 -5.61 -24.05 -19.59
C THR A 427 -6.13 -23.59 -20.94
N ASP A 428 -5.87 -24.35 -22.01
CA ASP A 428 -6.32 -24.05 -23.38
C ASP A 428 -7.62 -24.82 -23.69
N PRO A 429 -8.79 -24.16 -23.62
CA PRO A 429 -10.07 -24.83 -23.84
C PRO A 429 -10.24 -25.32 -25.29
N ALA A 430 -9.51 -24.78 -26.26
CA ALA A 430 -9.59 -25.23 -27.66
C ALA A 430 -9.11 -26.69 -27.82
N ARG A 431 -8.21 -27.15 -26.94
CA ARG A 431 -7.75 -28.55 -26.92
C ARG A 431 -8.87 -29.51 -26.56
N LEU A 432 -9.72 -29.14 -25.59
CA LEU A 432 -10.88 -29.94 -25.20
C LEU A 432 -11.84 -30.10 -26.37
N PHE A 433 -12.22 -29.00 -27.02
CA PHE A 433 -13.16 -29.05 -28.13
C PHE A 433 -12.61 -29.83 -29.33
N SER A 434 -11.33 -29.62 -29.66
CA SER A 434 -10.67 -30.36 -30.74
C SER A 434 -10.60 -31.85 -30.45
N PHE A 435 -10.31 -32.22 -29.20
CA PHE A 435 -10.27 -33.60 -28.74
C PHE A 435 -11.65 -34.26 -28.83
N MET A 436 -12.70 -33.64 -28.26
CA MET A 436 -14.05 -34.21 -28.32
C MET A 436 -14.61 -34.23 -29.75
N THR A 437 -14.29 -33.26 -30.60
CA THR A 437 -14.71 -33.26 -32.02
C THR A 437 -14.04 -34.41 -32.78
N ARG A 438 -12.75 -34.68 -32.52
CA ARG A 438 -11.99 -35.75 -33.18
C ARG A 438 -12.55 -37.14 -32.88
N TYR A 439 -13.06 -37.35 -31.67
CA TYR A 439 -13.59 -38.64 -31.20
C TYR A 439 -15.12 -38.70 -31.21
N ALA A 440 -15.78 -37.87 -32.04
CA ALA A 440 -17.22 -37.92 -32.20
C ALA A 440 -17.67 -39.33 -32.65
N PRO A 441 -18.66 -39.93 -31.97
CA PRO A 441 -19.14 -41.27 -32.32
C PRO A 441 -19.80 -41.28 -33.71
N ALA A 442 -19.54 -42.34 -34.47
CA ALA A 442 -20.24 -42.60 -35.72
C ALA A 442 -21.71 -42.93 -35.44
N ARG A 443 -22.61 -42.49 -36.33
CA ARG A 443 -23.99 -42.98 -36.33
C ARG A 443 -23.98 -44.45 -36.76
N SER A 444 -24.65 -45.30 -35.99
CA SER A 444 -24.89 -46.69 -36.33
C SER A 444 -26.40 -46.95 -36.33
N ASP A 445 -26.86 -47.76 -37.28
CA ASP A 445 -28.25 -48.25 -37.35
C ASP A 445 -28.47 -49.46 -36.42
N ASP A 446 -27.40 -50.03 -35.86
CA ASP A 446 -27.48 -51.11 -34.87
C ASP A 446 -27.93 -50.58 -33.51
N ALA A 447 -28.75 -51.37 -32.81
CA ALA A 447 -29.29 -51.11 -31.48
C ALA A 447 -28.23 -51.15 -30.34
N GLY A 448 -27.04 -50.60 -30.57
CA GLY A 448 -25.88 -50.65 -29.68
C GLY A 448 -26.07 -49.99 -28.31
N GLY A 449 -27.09 -49.13 -28.14
CA GLY A 449 -27.38 -48.45 -26.87
C GLY A 449 -27.94 -49.32 -25.75
N GLN A 450 -27.97 -50.64 -25.92
CA GLN A 450 -28.46 -51.56 -24.87
C GLN A 450 -27.36 -52.37 -24.19
N GLN A 451 -26.09 -52.09 -24.48
CA GLN A 451 -24.95 -52.83 -23.95
C GLN A 451 -24.28 -52.11 -22.77
N PRO A 452 -23.63 -52.86 -21.85
CA PRO A 452 -22.78 -52.26 -20.83
C PRO A 452 -21.59 -51.52 -21.42
N GLU A 453 -21.20 -50.42 -20.77
CA GLU A 453 -20.09 -49.55 -21.16
C GLU A 453 -19.05 -49.44 -20.03
N PRO A 454 -17.75 -49.31 -20.33
CA PRO A 454 -16.67 -49.48 -19.34
C PRO A 454 -16.40 -48.23 -18.49
N ILE A 455 -17.41 -47.74 -17.77
CA ILE A 455 -17.33 -46.55 -16.91
C ILE A 455 -16.18 -46.65 -15.91
N ARG A 456 -15.93 -47.85 -15.34
CA ARG A 456 -14.90 -48.05 -14.31
C ARG A 456 -13.53 -47.57 -14.77
N PHE A 457 -13.14 -47.92 -16.00
CA PHE A 457 -11.83 -47.58 -16.55
C PHE A 457 -11.73 -46.09 -16.88
N ALA A 458 -12.84 -45.48 -17.30
CA ALA A 458 -12.91 -44.05 -17.60
C ALA A 458 -12.74 -43.20 -16.33
N VAL A 459 -13.48 -43.56 -15.27
CA VAL A 459 -13.41 -42.89 -13.97
C VAL A 459 -12.02 -43.09 -13.34
N GLU A 460 -11.44 -44.28 -13.45
CA GLU A 460 -10.07 -44.55 -12.98
C GLU A 460 -9.06 -43.60 -13.65
N GLN A 461 -9.13 -43.41 -14.97
CA GLN A 461 -8.23 -42.49 -15.67
C GLN A 461 -8.45 -41.03 -15.29
N ALA A 462 -9.71 -40.61 -15.08
CA ALA A 462 -10.01 -39.26 -14.61
C ALA A 462 -9.41 -39.01 -13.22
N LEU A 463 -9.55 -39.96 -12.30
CA LEU A 463 -8.96 -39.85 -10.96
C LEU A 463 -7.42 -39.83 -11.00
N LYS A 464 -6.78 -40.59 -11.89
CA LYS A 464 -5.32 -40.53 -12.10
C LYS A 464 -4.85 -39.15 -12.57
N LEU A 465 -5.60 -38.51 -13.46
CA LEU A 465 -5.28 -37.14 -13.90
C LEU A 465 -5.39 -36.14 -12.74
N LEU A 466 -6.40 -36.28 -11.88
CA LEU A 466 -6.62 -35.38 -10.74
C LEU A 466 -5.68 -35.65 -9.55
N ALA A 467 -5.15 -36.87 -9.40
CA ALA A 467 -4.24 -37.22 -8.31
C ALA A 467 -2.94 -36.39 -8.31
N ALA A 468 -2.55 -35.83 -9.45
CA ALA A 468 -1.41 -34.91 -9.57
C ALA A 468 -1.70 -33.49 -9.02
N HIS A 469 -2.95 -33.21 -8.62
CA HIS A 469 -3.44 -31.87 -8.26
C HIS A 469 -4.05 -31.83 -6.83
N PRO A 470 -3.25 -32.12 -5.78
CA PRO A 470 -3.74 -32.08 -4.41
C PRO A 470 -3.98 -30.64 -3.93
N ASP A 471 -5.04 -30.44 -3.15
CA ASP A 471 -5.53 -29.16 -2.64
C ASP A 471 -6.08 -28.17 -3.70
N GLU A 472 -6.05 -28.55 -4.98
CA GLU A 472 -6.76 -27.82 -6.03
C GLU A 472 -8.23 -28.27 -6.08
N THR A 473 -9.08 -27.46 -6.72
CA THR A 473 -10.49 -27.76 -6.83
C THR A 473 -10.70 -28.75 -7.97
N ASN A 474 -10.97 -30.02 -7.65
CA ASN A 474 -11.15 -31.06 -8.67
C ASN A 474 -12.62 -31.45 -8.85
N VAL A 475 -13.09 -31.46 -10.10
CA VAL A 475 -14.47 -31.80 -10.45
C VAL A 475 -14.50 -32.77 -11.62
N ILE A 476 -15.28 -33.84 -11.48
CA ILE A 476 -15.59 -34.79 -12.55
C ILE A 476 -17.05 -34.62 -12.99
N VAL A 477 -17.25 -34.44 -14.29
CA VAL A 477 -18.57 -34.45 -14.92
C VAL A 477 -18.67 -35.73 -15.75
N LEU A 478 -19.38 -36.73 -15.24
CA LEU A 478 -19.63 -38.02 -15.88
C LEU A 478 -20.89 -37.94 -16.74
N VAL A 479 -20.78 -38.22 -18.04
CA VAL A 479 -21.88 -38.15 -19.01
C VAL A 479 -21.96 -39.48 -19.77
N GLY A 480 -23.11 -40.15 -19.71
CA GLY A 480 -23.28 -41.44 -20.37
C GLY A 480 -24.75 -41.82 -20.59
N THR A 481 -24.97 -43.04 -21.06
CA THR A 481 -26.28 -43.65 -21.31
C THR A 481 -26.46 -44.95 -20.51
N THR A 482 -25.45 -45.83 -20.48
CA THR A 482 -25.52 -47.16 -19.87
C THR A 482 -24.39 -47.41 -18.87
N GLY A 483 -24.64 -48.29 -17.90
CA GLY A 483 -23.72 -48.65 -16.83
C GLY A 483 -22.65 -49.69 -17.21
N ASP A 484 -21.74 -49.95 -16.29
CA ASP A 484 -20.71 -50.98 -16.37
C ASP A 484 -21.28 -52.37 -16.05
N ASN A 485 -20.59 -53.44 -16.48
CA ASN A 485 -21.00 -54.82 -16.20
C ASN A 485 -20.65 -55.30 -14.79
N GLN A 486 -19.91 -54.50 -14.02
CA GLN A 486 -19.56 -54.76 -12.63
C GLN A 486 -20.13 -53.70 -11.69
N ASP A 487 -20.53 -54.12 -10.50
CA ASP A 487 -20.88 -53.21 -9.41
C ASP A 487 -19.65 -52.45 -8.89
N VAL A 488 -19.89 -51.24 -8.38
CA VAL A 488 -18.83 -50.34 -7.87
C VAL A 488 -17.98 -50.97 -6.77
N SER A 489 -18.53 -51.92 -6.00
CA SER A 489 -17.78 -52.66 -4.98
C SER A 489 -16.60 -53.45 -5.54
N GLY A 490 -16.62 -53.83 -6.82
CA GLY A 490 -15.52 -54.51 -7.51
C GLY A 490 -14.47 -53.58 -8.11
N TRP A 491 -14.65 -52.25 -8.03
CA TRP A 491 -13.78 -51.27 -8.68
C TRP A 491 -12.60 -50.86 -7.78
N GLU A 492 -11.80 -51.82 -7.33
CA GLU A 492 -10.72 -51.59 -6.33
C GLU A 492 -9.80 -50.42 -6.68
N SER A 493 -9.32 -50.33 -7.93
CA SER A 493 -8.47 -49.21 -8.38
C SER A 493 -9.17 -47.85 -8.31
N VAL A 494 -10.48 -47.78 -8.60
CA VAL A 494 -11.25 -46.54 -8.50
C VAL A 494 -11.38 -46.13 -7.03
N LEU A 495 -11.75 -47.07 -6.15
CA LEU A 495 -11.89 -46.83 -4.71
C LEU A 495 -10.57 -46.38 -4.08
N ASP A 496 -9.45 -47.00 -4.46
CA ASP A 496 -8.12 -46.61 -4.02
C ASP A 496 -7.75 -45.19 -4.48
N ASN A 497 -8.02 -44.84 -5.73
CA ASN A 497 -7.73 -43.51 -6.25
C ASN A 497 -8.61 -42.42 -5.62
N LEU A 498 -9.85 -42.73 -5.23
CA LEU A 498 -10.72 -41.79 -4.50
C LEU A 498 -10.13 -41.38 -3.14
N THR A 499 -9.38 -42.25 -2.46
CA THR A 499 -8.74 -41.91 -1.17
C THR A 499 -7.66 -40.83 -1.29
N ARG A 500 -7.11 -40.64 -2.49
CA ARG A 500 -5.99 -39.73 -2.77
C ARG A 500 -6.41 -38.47 -3.54
N THR A 501 -7.66 -38.43 -4.00
CA THR A 501 -8.18 -37.40 -4.88
C THR A 501 -9.37 -36.71 -4.24
N ASP A 502 -9.18 -35.48 -3.78
CA ASP A 502 -10.26 -34.61 -3.30
C ASP A 502 -11.07 -34.11 -4.51
N CYS A 503 -12.18 -34.79 -4.85
CA CYS A 503 -12.99 -34.46 -6.03
C CYS A 503 -14.49 -34.39 -5.74
N ARG A 504 -15.19 -33.52 -6.49
CA ARG A 504 -16.66 -33.50 -6.54
C ARG A 504 -17.14 -34.12 -7.85
N MET A 505 -18.27 -34.82 -7.80
CA MET A 505 -18.79 -35.55 -8.95
C MET A 505 -20.20 -35.09 -9.31
N LEU A 506 -20.40 -34.85 -10.61
CA LEU A 506 -21.70 -34.66 -11.25
C LEU A 506 -21.87 -35.76 -12.29
N ALA A 507 -22.87 -36.62 -12.13
CA ALA A 507 -23.23 -37.62 -13.12
C ALA A 507 -24.51 -37.20 -13.85
N PHE A 508 -24.51 -37.36 -15.17
CA PHE A 508 -25.60 -36.97 -16.05
C PHE A 508 -25.88 -38.09 -17.04
N GLN A 509 -27.01 -38.78 -16.87
CA GLN A 509 -27.48 -39.74 -17.83
C GLN A 509 -28.24 -39.02 -18.94
N THR A 510 -27.82 -39.21 -20.18
CA THR A 510 -28.38 -38.47 -21.33
C THR A 510 -29.68 -39.12 -21.83
N TYR A 511 -29.84 -40.42 -21.61
CA TYR A 511 -31.01 -41.20 -21.99
C TYR A 511 -31.05 -42.52 -21.22
N ALA A 512 -32.25 -42.96 -20.86
CA ALA A 512 -32.45 -44.25 -20.19
C ALA A 512 -33.24 -45.19 -21.11
N TYR A 513 -32.60 -46.27 -21.56
CA TYR A 513 -33.29 -47.34 -22.29
C TYR A 513 -34.17 -48.16 -21.34
N ASP A 514 -35.12 -48.88 -21.91
CA ASP A 514 -35.96 -49.85 -21.19
C ASP A 514 -35.21 -51.18 -20.97
N ASN A 515 -34.08 -51.07 -20.28
CA ASN A 515 -33.22 -52.19 -19.90
C ASN A 515 -32.66 -51.99 -18.47
N SER A 516 -32.07 -53.05 -17.92
CA SER A 516 -31.40 -53.01 -16.62
C SER A 516 -30.13 -52.16 -16.65
N VAL A 517 -29.36 -52.22 -17.75
CA VAL A 517 -28.06 -51.54 -17.88
C VAL A 517 -28.16 -50.01 -17.75
N SER A 518 -29.26 -49.41 -18.18
CA SER A 518 -29.52 -47.97 -17.96
C SER A 518 -29.79 -47.65 -16.48
N ASN A 519 -30.36 -48.58 -15.71
CA ASN A 519 -30.50 -48.42 -14.25
C ASN A 519 -29.15 -48.58 -13.57
N ASP A 520 -28.30 -49.48 -14.07
CA ASP A 520 -26.98 -49.73 -13.52
C ASP A 520 -26.13 -48.45 -13.57
N PHE A 521 -26.23 -47.64 -14.64
CA PHE A 521 -25.60 -46.30 -14.69
C PHE A 521 -25.98 -45.44 -13.48
N VAL A 522 -27.28 -45.35 -13.17
CA VAL A 522 -27.79 -44.49 -12.10
C VAL A 522 -27.34 -45.00 -10.73
N LEU A 523 -27.40 -46.33 -10.52
CA LEU A 523 -26.98 -46.96 -9.26
C LEU A 523 -25.48 -46.80 -9.04
N GLN A 524 -24.67 -47.03 -10.07
CA GLN A 524 -23.22 -46.86 -10.02
C GLN A 524 -22.83 -45.40 -9.81
N ALA A 525 -23.45 -44.46 -10.53
CA ALA A 525 -23.23 -43.04 -10.34
C ALA A 525 -23.57 -42.57 -8.91
N LYS A 526 -24.69 -43.06 -8.36
CA LYS A 526 -25.10 -42.76 -6.98
C LYS A 526 -24.05 -43.24 -5.97
N GLU A 527 -23.58 -44.47 -6.11
CA GLU A 527 -22.55 -45.03 -5.23
C GLU A 527 -21.22 -44.27 -5.38
N LEU A 528 -20.79 -43.96 -6.61
CA LEU A 528 -19.58 -43.17 -6.87
C LEU A 528 -19.63 -41.79 -6.21
N VAL A 529 -20.75 -41.06 -6.37
CA VAL A 529 -20.93 -39.74 -5.76
C VAL A 529 -20.84 -39.83 -4.23
N LEU A 530 -21.43 -40.86 -3.61
CA LEU A 530 -21.35 -41.07 -2.15
C LEU A 530 -19.92 -41.42 -1.70
N ARG A 531 -19.22 -42.30 -2.41
CA ARG A 531 -17.84 -42.71 -2.09
C ARG A 531 -16.88 -41.54 -2.24
N ALA A 532 -16.96 -40.82 -3.35
CA ALA A 532 -16.16 -39.62 -3.59
C ALA A 532 -16.42 -38.55 -2.52
N ALA A 533 -17.68 -38.37 -2.12
CA ALA A 533 -18.03 -37.45 -1.06
C ALA A 533 -17.49 -37.87 0.30
N GLY A 534 -17.51 -39.17 0.61
CA GLY A 534 -16.95 -39.75 1.84
C GLY A 534 -15.43 -39.57 1.95
N GLU A 535 -14.68 -39.82 0.87
CA GLU A 535 -13.22 -39.65 0.87
C GLU A 535 -12.82 -38.16 0.87
N SER A 536 -13.45 -37.34 0.03
CA SER A 536 -13.24 -35.89 0.01
C SER A 536 -13.57 -35.23 1.34
N SER A 537 -14.59 -35.74 2.03
CA SER A 537 -14.95 -35.34 3.39
C SER A 537 -13.80 -35.55 4.39
N LYS A 538 -13.05 -36.64 4.30
CA LYS A 538 -11.88 -36.90 5.16
C LYS A 538 -10.77 -35.88 4.87
N LEU A 539 -10.47 -35.62 3.60
CA LEU A 539 -9.45 -34.66 3.19
C LEU A 539 -9.83 -33.22 3.59
N LYS A 540 -11.12 -32.88 3.53
CA LYS A 540 -11.63 -31.59 3.99
C LYS A 540 -11.48 -31.37 5.49
N LYS A 541 -11.71 -32.41 6.33
CA LYS A 541 -11.51 -32.31 7.80
C LYS A 541 -10.08 -31.91 8.18
N LEU A 542 -9.10 -32.18 7.30
CA LEU A 542 -7.72 -31.75 7.49
C LEU A 542 -7.52 -30.23 7.39
N LYS A 543 -8.51 -29.50 6.87
CA LYS A 543 -8.47 -28.04 6.64
C LYS A 543 -9.56 -27.28 7.40
N LEU A 544 -10.59 -27.97 7.90
CA LEU A 544 -11.65 -27.38 8.72
C LEU A 544 -11.17 -27.08 10.13
N VAL A 545 -11.60 -25.97 10.72
CA VAL A 545 -11.23 -25.54 12.09
C VAL A 545 -12.41 -25.46 13.05
N ARG A 546 -13.64 -25.58 12.54
CA ARG A 546 -14.86 -25.56 13.34
C ARG A 546 -15.47 -26.96 13.39
N PRO A 547 -15.65 -27.55 14.59
CA PRO A 547 -16.33 -28.83 14.72
C PRO A 547 -17.77 -28.82 14.19
N ASP A 548 -18.46 -27.68 14.28
CA ASP A 548 -19.85 -27.51 13.82
C ASP A 548 -20.02 -27.68 12.30
N ASP A 549 -18.93 -27.53 11.53
CA ASP A 549 -18.94 -27.70 10.07
C ASP A 549 -18.80 -29.18 9.65
N VAL A 550 -18.70 -30.10 10.61
CA VAL A 550 -18.44 -31.53 10.36
C VAL A 550 -19.75 -32.31 10.37
N THR A 551 -20.04 -32.99 9.26
CA THR A 551 -21.15 -33.95 9.19
C THR A 551 -20.64 -35.39 9.39
N PRO A 552 -21.43 -36.27 10.04
CA PRO A 552 -21.00 -37.64 10.33
C PRO A 552 -20.94 -38.52 9.07
N ALA A 553 -21.86 -38.31 8.13
CA ALA A 553 -21.93 -39.03 6.86
C ALA A 553 -22.46 -38.11 5.75
N SER A 554 -22.22 -38.52 4.50
CA SER A 554 -22.82 -37.87 3.32
C SER A 554 -24.09 -38.58 2.91
N GLU A 555 -25.18 -37.84 2.81
CA GLU A 555 -26.50 -38.34 2.42
C GLU A 555 -27.10 -37.52 1.26
N PHE A 556 -27.95 -38.16 0.45
CA PHE A 556 -28.77 -37.45 -0.53
C PHE A 556 -29.98 -36.76 0.12
N ASP A 557 -30.39 -35.63 -0.46
CA ASP A 557 -31.64 -34.97 -0.08
C ASP A 557 -32.85 -35.74 -0.64
N LEU A 558 -33.54 -36.43 0.27
CA LEU A 558 -34.71 -37.25 -0.03
C LEU A 558 -35.89 -36.42 -0.58
N ARG A 559 -35.91 -35.08 -0.40
CA ARG A 559 -36.96 -34.20 -0.91
C ARG A 559 -36.93 -34.03 -2.43
N LEU A 560 -35.79 -34.32 -3.06
CA LEU A 560 -35.58 -34.17 -4.50
C LEU A 560 -35.79 -35.46 -5.29
N GLY A 561 -35.96 -36.60 -4.60
CA GLY A 561 -36.06 -37.94 -5.22
C GLY A 561 -37.18 -38.10 -6.24
N GLU A 562 -38.25 -37.30 -6.15
CA GLU A 562 -39.36 -37.31 -7.12
C GLU A 562 -39.03 -36.61 -8.46
N ARG A 563 -37.88 -35.93 -8.57
CA ARG A 563 -37.49 -35.13 -9.75
C ARG A 563 -36.44 -35.79 -10.64
N ASN A 564 -36.17 -37.09 -10.50
CA ASN A 564 -35.06 -37.80 -11.16
C ASN A 564 -33.68 -37.14 -10.93
N VAL A 565 -33.49 -36.55 -9.74
CA VAL A 565 -32.22 -35.94 -9.32
C VAL A 565 -31.87 -36.48 -7.93
N TYR A 566 -30.68 -37.04 -7.80
CA TYR A 566 -30.05 -37.29 -6.51
C TYR A 566 -29.01 -36.21 -6.23
N GLN A 567 -29.31 -35.28 -5.34
CA GLN A 567 -28.40 -34.23 -4.91
C GLN A 567 -27.96 -34.48 -3.46
N LEU A 568 -26.65 -34.44 -3.18
CA LEU A 568 -26.16 -34.51 -1.80
C LEU A 568 -26.73 -33.34 -0.99
N ALA A 569 -27.11 -33.61 0.25
CA ALA A 569 -27.71 -32.64 1.17
C ALA A 569 -26.68 -31.65 1.74
N PHE A 570 -25.87 -31.04 0.86
CA PHE A 570 -24.83 -30.07 1.18
C PHE A 570 -25.44 -28.71 1.59
N PRO A 571 -24.91 -28.02 2.62
CA PRO A 571 -23.85 -28.46 3.54
C PRO A 571 -24.35 -29.23 4.77
N LYS A 572 -25.68 -29.39 4.94
CA LYS A 572 -26.28 -29.82 6.22
C LYS A 572 -26.04 -31.29 6.59
N ARG A 573 -26.06 -32.19 5.61
CA ARG A 573 -25.87 -33.65 5.77
C ARG A 573 -24.90 -34.20 4.74
N SER A 574 -24.05 -33.33 4.20
CA SER A 574 -22.86 -33.72 3.44
C SER A 574 -21.90 -32.53 3.47
N MET A 575 -20.61 -32.79 3.69
CA MET A 575 -19.60 -31.73 3.69
C MET A 575 -19.17 -31.29 2.30
N VAL A 576 -19.51 -32.03 1.25
CA VAL A 576 -19.12 -31.69 -0.13
C VAL A 576 -20.33 -31.84 -1.07
N PRO A 577 -20.43 -31.04 -2.14
CA PRO A 577 -21.54 -31.15 -3.07
C PRO A 577 -21.32 -32.30 -4.09
N GLY A 578 -22.42 -32.88 -4.58
CA GLY A 578 -22.39 -34.01 -5.53
C GLY A 578 -23.79 -34.38 -6.02
N TRP A 579 -23.91 -34.74 -7.30
CA TRP A 579 -25.19 -34.76 -8.02
C TRP A 579 -25.25 -35.94 -9.00
N VAL A 580 -26.43 -36.56 -9.15
CA VAL A 580 -26.77 -37.52 -10.21
C VAL A 580 -28.09 -37.10 -10.83
N LEU A 581 -28.10 -36.86 -12.13
CA LEU A 581 -29.30 -36.54 -12.89
C LEU A 581 -29.57 -37.66 -13.90
N PHE A 582 -30.83 -38.06 -14.02
CA PHE A 582 -31.23 -39.11 -14.94
C PHE A 582 -32.62 -38.84 -15.53
N PRO A 583 -32.94 -39.34 -16.73
CA PRO A 583 -34.26 -39.18 -17.32
C PRO A 583 -35.21 -40.30 -16.90
N ARG A 584 -36.48 -40.15 -17.28
CA ARG A 584 -37.41 -41.29 -17.28
C ARG A 584 -37.03 -42.29 -18.38
N LYS A 585 -37.52 -43.52 -18.25
CA LYS A 585 -37.35 -44.57 -19.26
C LYS A 585 -37.87 -44.11 -20.63
N ALA A 586 -37.12 -44.46 -21.67
CA ALA A 586 -37.34 -44.09 -23.06
C ALA A 586 -37.41 -42.57 -23.34
N GLN A 587 -36.83 -41.73 -22.47
CA GLN A 587 -36.81 -40.28 -22.63
C GLN A 587 -35.37 -39.74 -22.57
N PRO A 588 -35.05 -38.68 -23.35
CA PRO A 588 -33.79 -37.96 -23.19
C PRO A 588 -33.85 -36.98 -22.02
N LEU A 589 -32.71 -36.73 -21.40
CA LEU A 589 -32.54 -35.62 -20.45
C LEU A 589 -32.08 -34.37 -21.22
N LEU A 590 -32.61 -33.20 -20.88
CA LEU A 590 -32.31 -31.96 -21.60
C LEU A 590 -30.93 -31.43 -21.19
N PHE A 591 -30.05 -31.10 -22.14
CA PHE A 591 -28.69 -30.64 -21.80
C PHE A 591 -28.63 -29.28 -21.11
N LYS A 592 -29.69 -28.48 -21.18
CA LYS A 592 -29.84 -27.28 -20.33
C LYS A 592 -29.80 -27.61 -18.83
N GLU A 593 -30.16 -28.85 -18.45
CA GLU A 593 -30.09 -29.32 -17.07
C GLU A 593 -28.66 -29.68 -16.69
N LEU A 594 -27.84 -30.17 -17.64
CA LEU A 594 -26.42 -30.39 -17.44
C LEU A 594 -25.68 -29.07 -17.18
N SER A 595 -25.92 -28.03 -18.00
CA SER A 595 -25.31 -26.72 -17.75
C SER A 595 -25.76 -26.14 -16.41
N ALA A 596 -27.06 -26.15 -16.12
CA ALA A 596 -27.60 -25.64 -14.86
C ALA A 596 -27.06 -26.39 -13.62
N ALA A 597 -26.90 -27.72 -13.71
CA ALA A 597 -26.32 -28.54 -12.65
C ALA A 597 -24.83 -28.29 -12.48
N THR A 598 -24.08 -28.16 -13.59
CA THR A 598 -22.65 -27.84 -13.57
C THR A 598 -22.41 -26.47 -12.91
N ASP A 599 -23.15 -25.44 -13.34
CA ASP A 599 -23.06 -24.09 -12.77
C ASP A 599 -23.41 -24.08 -11.27
N SER A 600 -24.45 -24.82 -10.87
CA SER A 600 -24.88 -24.90 -9.49
C SER A 600 -23.88 -25.65 -8.61
N LEU A 601 -23.31 -26.74 -9.11
CA LEU A 601 -22.25 -27.49 -8.43
C LEU A 601 -21.01 -26.61 -8.24
N LEU A 602 -20.53 -25.97 -9.30
CA LEU A 602 -19.32 -25.14 -9.25
C LEU A 602 -19.48 -23.94 -8.30
N ARG A 603 -20.67 -23.34 -8.24
CA ARG A 603 -20.98 -22.31 -7.24
C ARG A 603 -20.90 -22.86 -5.82
N GLN A 604 -21.52 -24.01 -5.55
CA GLN A 604 -21.45 -24.66 -4.23
C GLN A 604 -20.01 -24.99 -3.83
N VAL A 605 -19.17 -25.41 -4.79
CA VAL A 605 -17.74 -25.68 -4.56
C VAL A 605 -16.94 -24.39 -4.31
N GLY A 606 -17.29 -23.29 -4.99
CA GLY A 606 -16.72 -21.98 -4.72
C GLY A 606 -17.04 -21.47 -3.32
N ASP A 607 -18.32 -21.50 -2.95
CA ASP A 607 -18.82 -21.11 -1.63
C ASP A 607 -18.16 -21.98 -0.53
N GLU A 608 -17.98 -23.28 -0.81
CA GLU A 608 -17.27 -24.21 0.05
C GLU A 608 -15.83 -23.77 0.33
N ASN A 609 -15.06 -23.47 -0.72
CA ASN A 609 -13.67 -23.06 -0.61
C ASN A 609 -13.53 -21.76 0.18
N GLU A 610 -14.38 -20.78 -0.12
CA GLU A 610 -14.40 -19.48 0.58
C GLU A 610 -14.72 -19.66 2.07
N ALA A 611 -15.69 -20.50 2.41
CA ALA A 611 -16.04 -20.79 3.80
C ALA A 611 -14.86 -21.39 4.59
N VAL A 612 -14.12 -22.34 3.98
CA VAL A 612 -12.93 -22.95 4.61
C VAL A 612 -11.84 -21.90 4.84
N VAL A 613 -11.50 -21.09 3.83
CA VAL A 613 -10.46 -20.05 3.93
C VAL A 613 -10.87 -18.99 4.96
N SER A 614 -12.11 -18.52 4.91
CA SER A 614 -12.62 -17.51 5.84
C SER A 614 -12.60 -17.99 7.29
N ALA A 615 -12.99 -19.25 7.54
CA ALA A 615 -12.94 -19.84 8.88
C ALA A 615 -11.50 -19.93 9.41
N LEU A 616 -10.55 -20.34 8.56
CA LEU A 616 -9.13 -20.36 8.89
C LEU A 616 -8.60 -18.94 9.22
N GLU A 617 -8.81 -17.98 8.32
CA GLU A 617 -8.38 -16.58 8.51
C GLU A 617 -8.91 -15.98 9.79
N THR A 618 -10.20 -16.18 10.06
CA THR A 618 -10.86 -15.71 11.30
C THR A 618 -10.19 -16.33 12.54
N THR A 619 -9.86 -17.62 12.49
CA THR A 619 -9.24 -18.32 13.61
C THR A 619 -7.80 -17.84 13.85
N PHE A 620 -7.02 -17.64 12.79
CA PHE A 620 -5.69 -17.03 12.89
C PHE A 620 -5.76 -15.62 13.49
N ALA A 621 -6.69 -14.78 13.01
CA ALA A 621 -6.88 -13.43 13.52
C ALA A 621 -7.25 -13.37 15.02
N GLN A 622 -7.92 -14.40 15.54
CA GLN A 622 -8.25 -14.51 16.98
C GLN A 622 -7.06 -14.97 17.83
N ILE A 623 -6.20 -15.86 17.29
CA ILE A 623 -5.09 -16.45 18.04
C ILE A 623 -3.83 -15.59 18.00
N GLU A 624 -3.52 -14.96 16.86
CA GLU A 624 -2.31 -14.14 16.68
C GLU A 624 -2.09 -13.14 17.84
N PRO A 625 -3.06 -12.28 18.21
CA PRO A 625 -2.86 -11.28 19.27
C PRO A 625 -2.62 -11.87 20.66
N LEU A 626 -3.10 -13.08 20.94
CA LEU A 626 -2.93 -13.75 22.24
C LEU A 626 -1.53 -14.32 22.44
N THR A 627 -0.79 -14.48 21.34
CA THR A 627 0.51 -15.16 21.32
C THR A 627 1.68 -14.20 21.10
N ASP A 628 1.35 -12.97 20.71
CA ASP A 628 2.29 -11.89 20.53
C ASP A 628 2.93 -11.51 21.87
N ARG A 629 4.24 -11.33 21.83
CA ARG A 629 5.04 -10.85 22.95
C ARG A 629 5.72 -9.55 22.57
N VAL A 630 6.05 -8.74 23.58
CA VAL A 630 6.94 -7.58 23.39
C VAL A 630 8.21 -8.06 22.68
N ASN A 631 8.58 -7.36 21.62
CA ASN A 631 9.71 -7.74 20.79
C ASN A 631 11.00 -7.77 21.65
N PRO A 632 11.70 -8.91 21.74
CA PRO A 632 12.92 -9.03 22.55
C PRO A 632 14.03 -8.04 22.16
N ALA A 633 14.03 -7.54 20.92
CA ALA A 633 14.96 -6.49 20.49
C ALA A 633 14.78 -5.19 21.28
N LEU A 634 13.61 -4.92 21.85
CA LEU A 634 13.40 -3.74 22.69
C LEU A 634 14.12 -3.85 24.04
N ASN A 635 14.25 -5.05 24.60
CA ASN A 635 15.02 -5.25 25.83
C ASN A 635 16.50 -4.94 25.60
N THR A 636 17.07 -5.43 24.48
CA THR A 636 18.48 -5.15 24.18
C THR A 636 18.74 -3.66 23.90
N LEU A 637 17.75 -2.94 23.37
CA LEU A 637 17.81 -1.49 23.20
C LEU A 637 17.68 -0.75 24.53
N ALA A 638 16.82 -1.22 25.45
CA ALA A 638 16.67 -0.65 26.78
C ALA A 638 17.92 -0.86 27.64
N ASP A 639 18.49 -2.07 27.62
CA ASP A 639 19.74 -2.40 28.33
C ASP A 639 20.89 -1.48 27.86
N LYS A 640 20.99 -1.20 26.56
CA LYS A 640 21.97 -0.26 26.00
C LYS A 640 21.76 1.18 26.46
N ALA A 641 20.52 1.56 26.76
CA ALA A 641 20.19 2.87 27.34
C ALA A 641 20.42 2.91 28.85
N GLY A 642 20.71 1.78 29.51
CA GLY A 642 20.82 1.68 30.96
C GLY A 642 19.46 1.73 31.68
N GLU A 643 18.38 1.43 30.96
CA GLU A 643 17.00 1.50 31.45
C GLU A 643 16.36 0.10 31.44
N ALA A 644 15.51 -0.18 32.43
CA ALA A 644 14.73 -1.41 32.44
C ALA A 644 13.40 -1.22 31.69
N LEU A 645 13.10 -2.11 30.74
CA LEU A 645 11.82 -2.08 30.03
C LEU A 645 10.72 -2.75 30.84
N ARG A 646 9.68 -1.98 31.19
CA ARG A 646 8.45 -2.41 31.89
C ARG A 646 7.22 -2.39 30.97
N PHE A 647 7.45 -2.19 29.67
CA PHE A 647 6.42 -2.18 28.64
C PHE A 647 5.72 -3.55 28.54
N THR A 648 4.40 -3.56 28.65
CA THR A 648 3.61 -4.80 28.69
C THR A 648 3.12 -5.23 27.30
N PRO A 649 2.84 -6.53 27.07
CA PRO A 649 2.22 -6.99 25.81
C PRO A 649 0.90 -6.28 25.49
N ALA A 650 0.09 -5.97 26.50
CA ALA A 650 -1.17 -5.23 26.32
C ALA A 650 -0.93 -3.81 25.79
N GLN A 651 0.05 -3.08 26.36
CA GLN A 651 0.41 -1.75 25.86
C GLN A 651 1.03 -1.82 24.46
N ALA A 652 1.86 -2.83 24.18
CA ALA A 652 2.43 -3.08 22.86
C ALA A 652 1.36 -3.39 21.81
N ALA A 653 0.32 -4.16 22.16
CA ALA A 653 -0.81 -4.45 21.28
C ALA A 653 -1.63 -3.20 20.94
N ARG A 654 -1.88 -2.30 21.90
CA ARG A 654 -2.58 -1.02 21.64
C ARG A 654 -1.87 -0.14 20.61
N LEU A 655 -0.54 -0.25 20.53
CA LEU A 655 0.32 0.53 19.64
C LEU A 655 0.95 -0.33 18.54
N GLY A 656 0.50 -1.57 18.33
CA GLY A 656 1.20 -2.58 17.51
C GLY A 656 1.38 -2.20 16.04
N GLU A 657 0.58 -1.27 15.55
CA GLU A 657 0.67 -0.68 14.20
C GLU A 657 1.82 0.33 14.06
N TYR A 658 2.40 0.80 15.17
CA TYR A 658 3.51 1.73 15.23
C TYR A 658 4.83 1.01 15.56
N PRO A 659 5.96 1.46 14.99
CA PRO A 659 7.27 0.93 15.34
C PRO A 659 7.83 1.57 16.62
N TYR A 660 8.89 0.98 17.14
CA TYR A 660 9.92 1.67 17.91
C TYR A 660 10.97 2.23 16.95
N LEU A 661 11.30 3.52 17.08
CA LEU A 661 12.28 4.22 16.28
C LEU A 661 13.64 4.19 16.99
N THR A 662 14.62 3.51 16.40
CA THR A 662 16.00 3.50 16.91
C THR A 662 16.96 4.11 15.89
N THR A 663 18.11 4.61 16.35
CA THR A 663 19.19 5.03 15.44
C THR A 663 19.78 3.81 14.74
N ALA A 664 20.11 3.97 13.46
CA ALA A 664 20.73 2.97 12.61
C ALA A 664 21.74 3.61 11.65
N TYR A 665 22.57 2.76 11.04
CA TYR A 665 23.65 3.18 10.14
C TYR A 665 23.67 2.31 8.89
N THR A 666 24.07 2.89 7.76
CA THR A 666 24.28 2.14 6.51
C THR A 666 25.46 2.69 5.74
N ALA A 667 26.26 1.81 5.13
CA ALA A 667 27.38 2.20 4.28
C ALA A 667 26.87 2.58 2.87
N ILE A 668 27.43 3.65 2.31
CA ILE A 668 27.18 4.13 0.96
C ILE A 668 28.48 4.13 0.13
N ASN A 669 28.37 3.91 -1.17
CA ASN A 669 29.46 3.83 -2.17
C ASN A 669 30.35 2.56 -2.13
N THR A 670 29.83 1.43 -1.63
CA THR A 670 30.42 0.09 -1.81
C THR A 670 29.70 -0.70 -2.91
N ARG A 671 30.31 -1.75 -3.50
CA ARG A 671 29.61 -2.66 -4.45
C ARG A 671 28.34 -3.29 -3.84
N GLU A 672 28.25 -3.38 -2.51
CA GLU A 672 27.07 -3.85 -1.76
C GLU A 672 26.02 -2.75 -1.47
N SER A 673 26.38 -1.46 -1.61
CA SER A 673 25.48 -0.32 -1.40
C SER A 673 24.61 0.03 -2.62
N ALA A 674 24.70 -0.77 -3.69
CA ALA A 674 23.93 -0.64 -4.92
C ALA A 674 22.40 -0.81 -4.73
N GLY A 675 21.93 -1.09 -3.51
CA GLY A 675 20.52 -1.29 -3.16
C GLY A 675 19.81 -0.08 -2.55
N TRP A 676 20.44 1.11 -2.49
CA TRP A 676 19.81 2.34 -1.98
C TRP A 676 19.59 3.38 -3.06
N LYS A 677 18.48 4.10 -2.93
CA LYS A 677 18.08 5.23 -3.76
C LYS A 677 17.69 6.42 -2.91
N TYR A 678 18.01 7.64 -3.34
CA TYR A 678 17.63 8.87 -2.64
C TYR A 678 16.24 9.36 -3.06
N THR A 679 15.48 9.82 -2.08
CA THR A 679 14.20 10.49 -2.29
C THR A 679 14.09 11.72 -1.39
N THR A 680 13.49 12.79 -1.89
CA THR A 680 13.27 14.03 -1.16
C THR A 680 11.78 14.23 -0.91
N LEU A 681 11.48 14.70 0.29
CA LEU A 681 10.14 15.06 0.73
C LEU A 681 9.85 16.55 0.46
N LEU A 682 8.83 16.85 -0.33
CA LEU A 682 8.36 18.22 -0.58
C LEU A 682 6.99 18.47 0.07
N THR A 683 6.83 19.62 0.72
CA THR A 683 5.48 20.15 1.04
C THR A 683 4.79 20.62 -0.24
N THR A 684 3.48 20.89 -0.18
CA THR A 684 2.74 21.47 -1.33
C THR A 684 3.36 22.76 -1.86
N ASP A 685 3.72 23.71 -0.99
CA ASP A 685 4.29 25.00 -1.41
C ASP A 685 5.66 24.82 -2.10
N GLU A 686 6.46 23.86 -1.61
CA GLU A 686 7.75 23.53 -2.18
C GLU A 686 7.61 22.80 -3.50
N TYR A 687 6.66 21.87 -3.62
CA TYR A 687 6.35 21.18 -4.87
C TYR A 687 5.92 22.16 -5.98
N GLU A 688 5.00 23.08 -5.67
CA GLU A 688 4.60 24.13 -6.63
C GLU A 688 5.76 25.06 -7.00
N THR A 689 6.64 25.33 -6.05
CA THR A 689 7.82 26.15 -6.27
C THR A 689 8.79 25.46 -7.22
N VAL A 690 9.15 24.20 -6.95
CA VAL A 690 10.01 23.40 -7.82
C VAL A 690 9.38 23.23 -9.21
N GLY A 691 8.06 23.04 -9.31
CA GLY A 691 7.35 22.98 -10.60
C GLY A 691 7.57 24.24 -11.44
N ARG A 692 7.37 25.43 -10.85
CA ARG A 692 7.61 26.71 -11.53
C ARG A 692 9.05 26.90 -11.97
N TRP A 693 10.00 26.39 -11.18
CA TRP A 693 11.41 26.39 -11.54
C TRP A 693 11.68 25.52 -12.78
N LEU A 694 11.14 24.30 -12.79
CA LEU A 694 11.27 23.39 -13.91
C LEU A 694 10.61 23.95 -15.17
N ASP A 695 9.50 24.69 -15.04
CA ASP A 695 8.85 25.38 -16.18
C ASP A 695 9.81 26.39 -16.85
N VAL A 696 10.52 27.18 -16.05
CA VAL A 696 11.49 28.16 -16.58
C VAL A 696 12.71 27.46 -17.19
N LEU A 697 13.22 26.40 -16.55
CA LEU A 697 14.36 25.63 -17.08
C LEU A 697 14.01 24.88 -18.39
N ALA A 698 12.77 24.41 -18.53
CA ALA A 698 12.30 23.75 -19.74
C ALA A 698 12.17 24.71 -20.95
N ALA A 699 12.01 26.00 -20.69
CA ALA A 699 12.07 27.09 -21.67
C ALA A 699 11.29 26.80 -22.97
N ASP A 700 9.97 26.58 -22.89
CA ASP A 700 9.17 26.17 -24.06
C ASP A 700 9.18 27.19 -25.22
N ALA A 701 9.32 28.47 -24.90
CA ALA A 701 9.17 29.57 -25.85
C ALA A 701 10.48 30.05 -26.51
N ILE A 702 11.60 29.33 -26.34
CA ILE A 702 12.90 29.75 -26.87
C ILE A 702 13.22 29.02 -28.17
N ASP A 703 13.67 29.77 -29.18
CA ASP A 703 14.34 29.23 -30.36
C ASP A 703 15.87 29.20 -30.08
N PRO A 704 16.44 28.01 -29.86
CA PRO A 704 17.85 27.85 -29.50
C PRO A 704 18.81 28.21 -30.63
N THR A 705 18.32 28.41 -31.86
CA THR A 705 19.13 28.89 -32.99
C THR A 705 19.36 30.41 -32.94
N ARG A 706 18.55 31.15 -32.16
CA ARG A 706 18.62 32.61 -32.07
C ARG A 706 19.40 33.06 -30.83
N TYR A 707 20.45 33.86 -31.04
CA TYR A 707 21.25 34.41 -29.95
C TYR A 707 20.41 35.17 -28.90
N GLY A 708 19.47 36.02 -29.35
CA GLY A 708 18.61 36.81 -28.45
C GLY A 708 17.77 35.96 -27.49
N ASP A 709 17.32 34.79 -27.95
CA ASP A 709 16.56 33.84 -27.14
C ASP A 709 17.45 33.12 -26.13
N ARG A 710 18.67 32.75 -26.51
CA ARG A 710 19.67 32.18 -25.60
C ARG A 710 20.09 33.16 -24.51
N ALA A 711 20.33 34.42 -24.86
CA ALA A 711 20.65 35.48 -23.90
C ALA A 711 19.48 35.76 -22.94
N ARG A 712 18.23 35.70 -23.44
CA ARG A 712 17.03 35.79 -22.60
C ARG A 712 16.92 34.61 -21.64
N TYR A 713 17.12 33.38 -22.13
CA TYR A 713 17.10 32.18 -21.30
C TYR A 713 18.17 32.22 -20.20
N ALA A 714 19.41 32.55 -20.54
CA ALA A 714 20.50 32.69 -19.57
C ALA A 714 20.18 33.75 -18.48
N ARG A 715 19.54 34.87 -18.86
CA ARG A 715 19.08 35.89 -17.89
C ARG A 715 17.98 35.36 -16.97
N GLN A 716 17.01 34.61 -17.50
CA GLN A 716 15.95 34.00 -16.70
C GLN A 716 16.50 33.00 -15.68
N VAL A 717 17.45 32.14 -16.09
CA VAL A 717 18.12 31.20 -15.18
C VAL A 717 18.89 31.95 -14.08
N ARG A 718 19.65 33.00 -14.41
CA ARG A 718 20.36 33.83 -13.41
C ARG A 718 19.40 34.55 -12.46
N GLN A 719 18.29 35.07 -12.98
CA GLN A 719 17.25 35.70 -12.14
C GLN A 719 16.67 34.70 -11.15
N LEU A 720 16.39 33.46 -11.59
CA LEU A 720 15.92 32.42 -10.69
C LEU A 720 16.91 32.07 -9.59
N VAL A 721 18.18 31.87 -9.94
CA VAL A 721 19.27 31.63 -8.96
C VAL A 721 19.28 32.71 -7.89
N ASN A 722 19.12 33.98 -8.29
CA ASN A 722 19.07 35.10 -7.36
C ASN A 722 17.79 35.13 -6.51
N VAL A 723 16.62 34.83 -7.10
CA VAL A 723 15.32 34.88 -6.40
C VAL A 723 15.26 33.85 -5.27
N TYR A 724 15.84 32.67 -5.45
CA TYR A 724 15.83 31.63 -4.41
C TYR A 724 17.18 31.43 -3.73
N GLN A 725 18.14 32.31 -4.00
CA GLN A 725 19.40 32.45 -3.27
C GLN A 725 20.19 31.15 -3.16
N ILE A 726 20.24 30.42 -4.27
CA ILE A 726 20.97 29.16 -4.34
C ILE A 726 22.47 29.48 -4.22
N PRO A 727 23.22 28.76 -3.37
CA PRO A 727 24.65 29.00 -3.18
C PRO A 727 25.45 28.94 -4.50
N PRO A 728 26.45 29.82 -4.70
CA PRO A 728 27.23 29.85 -5.95
C PRO A 728 27.90 28.51 -6.32
N ASP A 729 28.33 27.72 -5.34
CA ASP A 729 28.92 26.39 -5.49
C ASP A 729 27.95 25.35 -6.08
N GLU A 730 26.65 25.52 -5.83
CA GLU A 730 25.56 24.71 -6.39
C GLU A 730 25.09 25.21 -7.77
N THR A 731 25.59 26.34 -8.28
CA THR A 731 25.09 26.95 -9.53
C THR A 731 26.07 26.84 -10.72
N GLN A 732 27.16 26.08 -10.57
CA GLN A 732 28.18 25.97 -11.61
C GLN A 732 27.67 25.29 -12.88
N THR A 733 26.90 24.22 -12.73
CA THR A 733 26.31 23.47 -13.84
C THR A 733 24.81 23.32 -13.63
N LEU A 734 24.07 23.03 -14.70
CA LEU A 734 22.65 22.78 -14.62
C LEU A 734 22.32 21.57 -13.71
N GLY A 735 23.14 20.52 -13.76
CA GLY A 735 23.02 19.37 -12.87
C GLY A 735 23.22 19.74 -11.40
N ARG A 736 24.19 20.60 -11.07
CA ARG A 736 24.34 21.11 -9.70
C ARG A 736 23.20 22.01 -9.28
N LEU A 737 22.67 22.84 -10.19
CA LEU A 737 21.53 23.71 -9.89
C LEU A 737 20.29 22.89 -9.52
N LEU A 738 20.01 21.83 -10.29
CA LEU A 738 18.92 20.90 -10.04
C LEU A 738 19.14 20.08 -8.76
N SER A 739 20.39 19.66 -8.50
CA SER A 739 20.76 18.95 -7.28
C SER A 739 20.55 19.83 -6.05
N GLY A 740 20.98 21.10 -6.12
CA GLY A 740 20.67 22.14 -5.15
C GLY A 740 19.16 22.21 -4.94
N LEU A 741 18.37 22.51 -5.97
CA LEU A 741 16.90 22.67 -5.82
C LEU A 741 16.16 21.49 -5.18
N LEU A 742 16.56 20.25 -5.51
CA LEU A 742 15.85 19.03 -5.09
C LEU A 742 16.47 18.32 -3.89
N ASP A 743 17.68 18.71 -3.48
CA ASP A 743 18.51 17.97 -2.50
C ASP A 743 18.74 16.50 -2.91
N LEU A 744 18.71 16.24 -4.22
CA LEU A 744 18.91 14.93 -4.82
C LEU A 744 20.17 14.91 -5.69
N PRO A 745 20.89 13.78 -5.77
CA PRO A 745 21.96 13.64 -6.74
C PRO A 745 21.41 13.62 -8.17
N VAL A 746 22.01 14.41 -9.07
CA VAL A 746 21.72 14.40 -10.50
C VAL A 746 22.81 13.60 -11.21
N LYS A 747 22.45 12.43 -11.77
CA LYS A 747 23.38 11.49 -12.41
C LYS A 747 23.44 11.64 -13.93
N ASN A 748 22.48 12.36 -14.52
CA ASN A 748 22.43 12.58 -15.96
C ASN A 748 23.65 13.37 -16.48
N THR A 749 24.42 12.77 -17.39
CA THR A 749 25.68 13.31 -17.89
C THR A 749 25.52 14.61 -18.69
N LEU A 750 24.39 14.81 -19.39
CA LEU A 750 24.12 16.03 -20.14
C LEU A 750 23.94 17.22 -19.20
N LEU A 751 23.18 17.04 -18.13
CA LEU A 751 22.91 18.10 -17.13
C LEU A 751 24.16 18.41 -16.31
N SER A 752 24.90 17.37 -15.89
CA SER A 752 26.09 17.53 -15.05
C SER A 752 27.27 18.19 -15.76
N SER A 753 27.32 18.15 -17.10
CA SER A 753 28.38 18.74 -17.91
C SER A 753 28.06 20.13 -18.49
N LEU A 754 26.84 20.64 -18.30
CA LEU A 754 26.40 21.91 -18.87
C LEU A 754 26.65 23.09 -17.93
N ASP A 755 27.66 23.91 -18.22
CA ASP A 755 27.97 25.14 -17.46
C ASP A 755 26.94 26.26 -17.75
N LEU A 756 26.39 26.85 -16.68
CA LEU A 756 25.37 27.90 -16.80
C LEU A 756 25.90 29.19 -17.48
N ARG A 757 27.22 29.43 -17.46
CA ARG A 757 27.85 30.59 -18.10
C ARG A 757 27.80 30.50 -19.62
N LEU A 758 27.78 29.29 -20.18
CA LEU A 758 27.82 29.03 -21.62
C LEU A 758 26.44 29.06 -22.28
N LEU A 759 25.35 29.20 -21.51
CA LEU A 759 23.98 29.18 -22.04
C LEU A 759 23.74 30.24 -23.13
N ALA A 760 24.37 31.40 -22.99
CA ALA A 760 24.26 32.50 -23.94
C ALA A 760 25.21 32.40 -25.15
N GLU A 761 26.24 31.54 -25.10
CA GLU A 761 27.36 31.52 -26.05
C GLU A 761 27.18 30.43 -27.12
N PRO A 762 26.79 30.77 -28.37
CA PRO A 762 26.51 29.77 -29.40
C PRO A 762 27.74 29.00 -29.86
N ASP A 763 28.89 29.67 -29.87
CA ASP A 763 30.17 29.10 -30.35
C ASP A 763 30.73 28.04 -29.38
N MET A 764 30.41 28.18 -28.09
CA MET A 764 30.89 27.29 -27.03
C MET A 764 29.87 26.20 -26.65
N LEU A 765 28.57 26.44 -26.89
CA LEU A 765 27.51 25.47 -26.65
C LEU A 765 26.68 25.27 -27.93
N PRO A 766 26.93 24.18 -28.69
CA PRO A 766 26.23 23.91 -29.95
C PRO A 766 24.72 23.78 -29.78
N ASN A 767 23.95 24.26 -30.78
CA ASN A 767 22.48 24.25 -30.75
C ASN A 767 21.90 22.84 -30.55
N ALA A 768 22.50 21.82 -31.18
CA ALA A 768 22.06 20.43 -31.01
C ALA A 768 22.13 19.96 -29.54
N ARG A 769 23.19 20.34 -28.81
CA ARG A 769 23.38 19.99 -27.40
C ARG A 769 22.39 20.74 -26.50
N LEU A 770 22.13 22.02 -26.79
CA LEU A 770 21.11 22.79 -26.07
C LEU A 770 19.70 22.23 -26.33
N ASN A 771 19.37 21.86 -27.57
CA ASN A 771 18.08 21.24 -27.91
C ASN A 771 17.85 19.94 -27.17
N GLN A 772 18.85 19.06 -27.15
CA GLN A 772 18.79 17.80 -26.42
C GLN A 772 18.56 18.03 -24.92
N THR A 773 19.21 19.04 -24.36
CA THR A 773 19.04 19.41 -22.95
C THR A 773 17.62 19.93 -22.68
N LEU A 774 17.11 20.84 -23.51
CA LEU A 774 15.76 21.38 -23.36
C LEU A 774 14.68 20.31 -23.52
N TYR A 775 14.86 19.39 -24.47
CA TYR A 775 13.98 18.24 -24.64
C TYR A 775 13.92 17.39 -23.35
N LEU A 776 15.08 17.04 -22.79
CA LEU A 776 15.17 16.32 -21.53
C LEU A 776 14.47 17.09 -20.39
N LEU A 777 14.74 18.38 -20.24
CA LEU A 777 14.12 19.20 -19.18
C LEU A 777 12.60 19.26 -19.31
N ARG A 778 12.07 19.41 -20.54
CA ARG A 778 10.63 19.40 -20.83
C ARG A 778 10.00 18.07 -20.45
N GLU A 779 10.61 16.96 -20.87
CA GLU A 779 10.16 15.61 -20.52
C GLU A 779 10.13 15.41 -18.99
N ARG A 780 11.20 15.80 -18.29
CA ARG A 780 11.30 15.63 -16.83
C ARG A 780 10.38 16.56 -16.05
N ARG A 781 10.16 17.77 -16.53
CA ARG A 781 9.12 18.66 -16.00
C ARG A 781 7.73 18.04 -16.17
N ASP A 782 7.40 17.53 -17.35
CA ASP A 782 6.09 16.93 -17.60
C ASP A 782 5.86 15.69 -16.73
N TYR A 783 6.90 14.88 -16.52
CA TYR A 783 6.87 13.78 -15.55
C TYR A 783 6.67 14.30 -14.12
N PHE A 784 7.42 15.33 -13.70
CA PHE A 784 7.29 15.95 -12.38
C PHE A 784 5.87 16.45 -12.11
N GLN A 785 5.21 17.08 -13.10
CA GLN A 785 3.84 17.57 -12.99
C GLN A 785 2.80 16.45 -12.86
N ARG A 786 3.11 15.24 -13.34
CA ARG A 786 2.25 14.05 -13.20
C ARG A 786 2.43 13.33 -11.87
N ILE A 787 3.48 13.62 -11.10
CA ILE A 787 3.75 12.96 -9.82
C ILE A 787 2.50 12.83 -8.93
N PRO A 788 1.65 13.87 -8.74
CA PRO A 788 0.46 13.78 -7.89
C PRO A 788 -0.59 12.74 -8.31
N THR A 789 -0.56 12.24 -9.56
CA THR A 789 -1.50 11.22 -10.05
C THR A 789 -1.06 9.80 -9.71
N PHE A 790 0.19 9.60 -9.29
CA PHE A 790 0.69 8.27 -8.90
C PHE A 790 0.25 7.90 -7.47
N PRO A 791 -0.26 6.68 -7.22
CA PRO A 791 -0.76 6.27 -5.91
C PRO A 791 0.27 6.34 -4.76
N ASN A 792 1.57 6.24 -5.06
CA ASN A 792 2.65 6.10 -4.06
C ASN A 792 3.55 7.34 -3.93
N SER A 793 3.20 8.44 -4.60
CA SER A 793 4.03 9.64 -4.64
C SER A 793 3.65 10.69 -3.60
N ARG A 794 2.55 10.49 -2.88
CA ARG A 794 2.04 11.46 -1.89
C ARG A 794 1.43 10.79 -0.69
N PHE A 795 1.44 11.49 0.44
CA PHE A 795 0.74 11.10 1.65
C PHE A 795 0.26 12.34 2.40
N SER A 796 -0.62 12.14 3.39
CA SER A 796 -1.05 13.20 4.29
C SER A 796 -0.53 12.97 5.71
N SER A 797 -0.14 14.05 6.37
CA SER A 797 0.30 14.04 7.76
C SER A 797 -0.14 15.35 8.44
N ASN A 798 -0.76 15.29 9.60
CA ASN A 798 -1.30 16.45 10.32
C ASN A 798 -2.25 17.32 9.47
N GLY A 799 -2.90 16.71 8.46
CA GLY A 799 -3.77 17.40 7.50
C GLY A 799 -3.02 18.20 6.43
N LYS A 800 -1.70 18.02 6.28
CA LYS A 800 -0.89 18.58 5.20
C LYS A 800 -0.48 17.49 4.23
N THR A 801 -0.40 17.83 2.95
CA THR A 801 0.01 16.90 1.89
C THR A 801 1.51 17.06 1.63
N TYR A 802 2.17 15.91 1.46
CA TYR A 802 3.58 15.84 1.12
C TYR A 802 3.79 14.98 -0.12
N TYR A 803 4.85 15.26 -0.87
CA TYR A 803 5.20 14.60 -2.11
C TYR A 803 6.61 13.99 -2.03
N TRP A 804 6.74 12.78 -2.53
CA TRP A 804 8.02 12.10 -2.71
C TRP A 804 8.55 12.34 -4.12
N ILE A 805 9.76 12.88 -4.19
CA ILE A 805 10.52 13.04 -5.43
C ILE A 805 11.72 12.12 -5.36
N SER A 806 11.97 11.33 -6.38
CA SER A 806 13.05 10.35 -6.37
C SER A 806 14.20 10.78 -7.28
N GLU A 807 15.44 10.36 -6.98
CA GLU A 807 16.61 10.67 -7.81
C GLU A 807 16.47 10.20 -9.27
N ASP A 808 15.60 9.22 -9.56
CA ASP A 808 15.33 8.75 -10.93
C ASP A 808 14.76 9.83 -11.86
N LEU A 809 14.27 10.95 -11.30
CA LEU A 809 13.77 12.07 -12.10
C LEU A 809 14.83 12.60 -13.08
N PHE A 810 16.09 12.67 -12.65
CA PHE A 810 17.24 13.19 -13.42
C PHE A 810 18.43 12.21 -13.44
N LYS A 811 18.13 10.91 -13.46
CA LYS A 811 19.13 9.85 -13.58
C LYS A 811 19.64 9.69 -15.01
#